data_AF-A0A7W7PFK4-F1
#
_entry.id   AF-A0A7W7PFK4-F1
#
_cell.length_a   1.000
_cell.length_b   1.000
_cell.length_c   1.000
_cell.angle_alpha   90.00
_cell.angle_beta   90.00
_cell.angle_gamma   90.00
#
_symmetry.space_group_name_H-M   'P 1'
#
loop_
_entity.id
_entity.type
_entity.pdbx_description
1 polymer ?
#
loop_
_entity_poly.entity_id
_entity_poly.type
_entity_poly.pdbx_seq_one_letter_code
_entity_poly.pdbx_strand_id
1 'polypeptide(L)'
;MATTSSAGTGPQPAGIAEGAIATVAGNGAAGYVSDGGPGALTRLNYPEGVAVDKNGNLYFADRLNNRVRKVAPSGIITTVAGNGEAGYVSDGGPAIATRLHQPVDVAVDDAGNVYFPDIYNQRVRKVSPSGIITTVAGNGEAGYVSDGGPAIATRLHHPHGVALDREGNLYISEWDGHRVRKVNRSGIITTVAGNGTAGYVSDGGPAIATRLHYPDGLAFDREGNLYIAEHGNHRVRKVTPSGIITTVAGNGTAGFVSDGGPAIATQLNSPRKVAVDEAGNLYIADANNHRIRRVGPDGIITTVAGNGTAGYVDDGGPAAGTRIYFPQGVALDRAGNLYIADYNNHRVRGVTGVAQLTPPLPPAADLHGDVVSPYRVQRGEEFDVGARVGNRGPNPADGRYVTVVLTLADGLLGGPGTTGRRLTRTFTGQQLVPHQGTLDGVFRVSAPDSTPPGLYTCTLEIQYSGDLNLKDNTYTLPITVTVPAPVADETALTIYQDTVPEVAPGQRTSFDVRYTSPTGQPVNPGTITQRFTAPTGFAFTGQPTYAYYETVHGIVSGNLGHRIEDGGRTLIITANPHVNTTTSDAGSMIYTIPVQALPDAAPGQYDNGSASVGRHTPVQISGKVTGGSQDESALRVVQASVPAAAPGQTTKFNLEIRSLNNQPVNPGTIEQRITAPTGFAFTGGASYGYYNTKPYVTGNLDTRLEDSGRTLVIRSNPHLNTGTTDKSSLIHTLAVRALPTATPGTQPDDGKAVIGRLAPVPLSARVL
;
A
#
# COMPACT_ATOMS: atom_id res chain seq x y z
N MET A 1 52.64 -21.19 20.03
CA MET A 1 52.05 -21.21 18.67
C MET A 1 50.95 -22.25 18.66
N ALA A 2 49.71 -21.83 18.90
CA ALA A 2 48.54 -22.69 18.72
C ALA A 2 48.28 -22.78 17.21
N THR A 3 48.37 -23.97 16.64
CA THR A 3 47.97 -24.24 15.26
C THR A 3 46.46 -24.06 15.16
N THR A 4 46.01 -22.89 14.71
CA THR A 4 44.66 -22.71 14.22
C THR A 4 44.53 -23.60 12.98
N SER A 5 43.92 -24.77 13.14
CA SER A 5 43.42 -25.55 12.02
C SER A 5 42.45 -24.66 11.26
N SER A 6 42.84 -24.19 10.07
CA SER A 6 41.89 -23.53 9.18
C SER A 6 40.77 -24.53 8.91
N ALA A 7 39.55 -24.24 9.37
CA ALA A 7 38.37 -24.94 8.89
C ALA A 7 38.41 -24.82 7.36
N GLY A 8 38.44 -25.94 6.63
CA GLY A 8 38.53 -25.95 5.17
C GLY A 8 37.26 -25.37 4.53
N THR A 9 37.11 -24.05 4.59
CA THR A 9 36.04 -23.28 3.97
C THR A 9 36.19 -23.38 2.46
N GLY A 10 35.12 -23.70 1.77
CA GLY A 10 35.15 -23.74 0.31
C GLY A 10 35.22 -22.36 -0.33
N PRO A 11 35.25 -22.27 -1.67
CA PRO A 11 35.25 -20.99 -2.36
C PRO A 11 33.98 -20.21 -1.99
N GLN A 12 34.13 -19.00 -1.47
CA GLN A 12 33.04 -18.05 -1.24
C GLN A 12 33.52 -16.66 -1.66
N PRO A 13 32.68 -15.84 -2.30
CA PRO A 13 33.03 -14.45 -2.57
C PRO A 13 33.25 -13.70 -1.25
N ALA A 14 34.41 -13.07 -1.11
CA ALA A 14 34.79 -12.39 0.13
C ALA A 14 33.81 -11.24 0.44
N GLY A 15 33.46 -11.09 1.72
CA GLY A 15 32.68 -9.93 2.21
C GLY A 15 31.16 -10.02 2.04
N ILE A 16 30.60 -11.17 1.65
CA ILE A 16 29.15 -11.37 1.62
C ILE A 16 28.60 -11.70 3.02
N ALA A 17 27.41 -11.19 3.33
CA ALA A 17 26.74 -11.41 4.61
C ALA A 17 26.33 -12.89 4.79
N GLU A 18 26.11 -13.31 6.04
CA GLU A 18 25.50 -14.63 6.32
C GLU A 18 24.13 -14.74 5.63
N GLY A 19 23.87 -15.90 5.04
CA GLY A 19 22.67 -16.15 4.24
C GLY A 19 22.62 -15.43 2.90
N ALA A 20 23.66 -14.69 2.49
CA ALA A 20 23.77 -14.15 1.15
C ALA A 20 24.22 -15.21 0.15
N ILE A 21 23.75 -15.12 -1.10
CA ILE A 21 24.11 -16.01 -2.20
C ILE A 21 25.01 -15.31 -3.21
N ALA A 22 26.02 -16.01 -3.73
CA ALA A 22 26.86 -15.48 -4.80
C ALA A 22 27.42 -16.59 -5.71
N THR A 23 27.90 -16.23 -6.90
CA THR A 23 28.41 -17.18 -7.88
C THR A 23 29.86 -17.57 -7.57
N VAL A 24 30.11 -18.88 -7.49
CA VAL A 24 31.46 -19.45 -7.25
C VAL A 24 32.07 -20.03 -8.53
N ALA A 25 31.22 -20.44 -9.48
CA ALA A 25 31.65 -20.91 -10.79
C ALA A 25 30.60 -20.61 -11.88
N GLY A 26 31.06 -20.25 -13.08
CA GLY A 26 30.21 -19.97 -14.23
C GLY A 26 29.74 -18.52 -14.29
N ASN A 27 29.61 -17.96 -15.49
CA ASN A 27 29.17 -16.58 -15.71
C ASN A 27 27.75 -16.49 -16.31
N GLY A 28 27.05 -17.61 -16.43
CA GLY A 28 25.71 -17.70 -17.01
C GLY A 28 25.64 -18.01 -18.49
N ALA A 29 26.76 -17.99 -19.21
CA ALA A 29 26.82 -18.44 -20.60
C ALA A 29 27.24 -19.92 -20.68
N ALA A 30 26.50 -20.69 -21.48
CA ALA A 30 26.85 -22.06 -21.81
C ALA A 30 28.20 -22.15 -22.54
N GLY A 31 29.00 -23.16 -22.21
CA GLY A 31 30.24 -23.51 -22.91
C GLY A 31 31.44 -23.64 -21.98
N TYR A 32 32.65 -23.60 -22.53
CA TYR A 32 33.93 -23.75 -21.81
C TYR A 32 34.91 -22.65 -22.25
N VAL A 33 35.83 -22.25 -21.37
CA VAL A 33 36.88 -21.25 -21.68
C VAL A 33 38.26 -21.89 -21.55
N SER A 34 38.79 -21.96 -20.34
CA SER A 34 40.10 -22.55 -20.01
C SER A 34 40.16 -22.86 -18.52
N ASP A 35 41.20 -23.60 -18.13
CA ASP A 35 41.58 -23.82 -16.74
C ASP A 35 42.56 -22.74 -16.24
N GLY A 36 42.71 -22.64 -14.91
CA GLY A 36 43.66 -21.76 -14.24
C GLY A 36 43.16 -20.34 -13.95
N GLY A 37 42.01 -19.95 -14.50
CA GLY A 37 41.37 -18.65 -14.24
C GLY A 37 40.38 -18.66 -13.05
N PRO A 38 39.77 -17.51 -12.73
CA PRO A 38 38.71 -17.42 -11.72
C PRO A 38 37.45 -18.20 -12.14
N GLY A 39 36.95 -19.06 -11.25
CA GLY A 39 35.77 -19.89 -11.50
C GLY A 39 34.54 -19.07 -11.86
N ALA A 40 34.29 -17.97 -11.15
CA ALA A 40 33.14 -17.08 -11.39
C ALA A 40 33.11 -16.43 -12.78
N LEU A 41 34.24 -16.41 -13.51
CA LEU A 41 34.34 -15.81 -14.85
C LEU A 41 34.31 -16.86 -15.98
N THR A 42 34.41 -18.15 -15.64
CA THR A 42 34.38 -19.22 -16.65
C THR A 42 32.99 -19.43 -17.23
N ARG A 43 32.89 -20.26 -18.27
CA ARG A 43 31.61 -20.76 -18.79
C ARG A 43 31.43 -22.19 -18.29
N LEU A 44 30.20 -22.53 -17.92
CA LEU A 44 29.77 -23.87 -17.56
C LEU A 44 28.60 -24.25 -18.45
N ASN A 45 28.33 -25.54 -18.62
CA ASN A 45 27.22 -26.01 -19.42
C ASN A 45 26.41 -27.05 -18.66
N TYR A 46 25.33 -26.58 -18.01
CA TYR A 46 24.42 -27.36 -17.19
C TYR A 46 25.15 -28.10 -16.05
N PRO A 47 25.74 -27.36 -15.09
CA PRO A 47 26.40 -27.99 -13.95
C PRO A 47 25.37 -28.78 -13.12
N GLU A 48 25.74 -29.98 -12.69
CA GLU A 48 24.87 -30.86 -11.90
C GLU A 48 25.46 -31.17 -10.51
N GLY A 49 25.69 -32.43 -10.14
CA GLY A 49 26.12 -32.76 -8.79
C GLY A 49 27.40 -32.04 -8.36
N VAL A 50 27.42 -31.63 -7.10
CA VAL A 50 28.49 -30.89 -6.44
C VAL A 50 28.96 -31.67 -5.20
N ALA A 51 30.24 -31.56 -4.87
CA ALA A 51 30.80 -32.08 -3.61
C ALA A 51 31.93 -31.17 -3.12
N VAL A 52 32.16 -31.15 -1.81
CA VAL A 52 33.27 -30.39 -1.21
C VAL A 52 34.19 -31.35 -0.48
N ASP A 53 35.50 -31.26 -0.72
CA ASP A 53 36.48 -32.08 0.00
C ASP A 53 36.85 -31.48 1.36
N LYS A 54 37.65 -32.24 2.12
CA LYS A 54 38.06 -31.83 3.46
C LYS A 54 38.93 -30.56 3.51
N ASN A 55 39.50 -30.14 2.39
CA ASN A 55 40.34 -28.97 2.24
C ASN A 55 39.56 -27.76 1.69
N GLY A 56 38.24 -27.88 1.49
CA GLY A 56 37.39 -26.84 0.92
C GLY A 56 37.42 -26.78 -0.61
N ASN A 57 37.96 -27.77 -1.31
CA ASN A 57 37.85 -27.75 -2.77
C ASN A 57 36.44 -28.17 -3.20
N LEU A 58 35.80 -27.35 -4.04
CA LEU A 58 34.49 -27.62 -4.62
C LEU A 58 34.66 -28.36 -5.94
N TYR A 59 34.07 -29.54 -6.06
CA TYR A 59 34.02 -30.35 -7.26
C TYR A 59 32.60 -30.33 -7.83
N PHE A 60 32.48 -30.39 -9.16
CA PHE A 60 31.17 -30.53 -9.81
C PHE A 60 31.27 -31.15 -11.20
N ALA A 61 30.17 -31.75 -11.63
CA ALA A 61 30.00 -32.23 -12.99
C ALA A 61 29.56 -31.06 -13.90
N ASP A 62 30.37 -30.76 -14.92
CA ASP A 62 30.09 -29.76 -15.95
C ASP A 62 29.54 -30.51 -17.18
N ARG A 63 28.27 -30.92 -17.05
CA ARG A 63 27.66 -32.04 -17.76
C ARG A 63 27.84 -31.98 -19.27
N LEU A 64 27.36 -30.93 -19.92
CA LEU A 64 27.42 -30.82 -21.39
C LEU A 64 28.77 -30.33 -21.91
N ASN A 65 29.68 -29.94 -21.02
CA ASN A 65 31.08 -29.77 -21.35
C ASN A 65 31.88 -31.07 -21.21
N ASN A 66 31.24 -32.21 -20.89
CA ASN A 66 31.86 -33.53 -20.72
C ASN A 66 33.09 -33.50 -19.81
N ARG A 67 33.00 -32.76 -18.70
CA ARG A 67 34.10 -32.56 -17.75
C ARG A 67 33.63 -32.68 -16.32
N VAL A 68 34.54 -33.11 -15.45
CA VAL A 68 34.46 -32.89 -14.00
C VAL A 68 35.42 -31.77 -13.65
N ARG A 69 34.93 -30.75 -12.94
CA ARG A 69 35.68 -29.52 -12.65
C ARG A 69 35.89 -29.38 -11.14
N LYS A 70 36.91 -28.63 -10.78
CA LYS A 70 37.29 -28.30 -9.40
C LYS A 70 37.55 -26.81 -9.26
N VAL A 71 36.99 -26.18 -8.23
CA VAL A 71 37.31 -24.81 -7.80
C VAL A 71 37.99 -24.90 -6.44
N ALA A 72 39.23 -24.41 -6.37
CA ALA A 72 39.97 -24.32 -5.11
C ALA A 72 39.40 -23.22 -4.21
N PRO A 73 39.67 -23.21 -2.88
CA PRO A 73 39.28 -22.11 -2.00
C PRO A 73 39.74 -20.72 -2.47
N SER A 74 40.85 -20.64 -3.24
CA SER A 74 41.32 -19.41 -3.89
C SER A 74 40.44 -18.91 -5.04
N GLY A 75 39.40 -19.66 -5.42
CA GLY A 75 38.51 -19.36 -6.53
C GLY A 75 39.03 -19.82 -7.90
N ILE A 76 40.19 -20.47 -7.99
CA ILE A 76 40.77 -20.94 -9.26
C ILE A 76 40.08 -22.23 -9.72
N ILE A 77 39.62 -22.27 -10.98
CA ILE A 77 38.98 -23.46 -11.58
C ILE A 77 39.98 -24.30 -12.41
N THR A 78 39.87 -25.62 -12.31
CA THR A 78 40.65 -26.61 -13.07
C THR A 78 39.80 -27.81 -13.49
N THR A 79 40.22 -28.53 -14.52
CA THR A 79 39.61 -29.80 -14.95
C THR A 79 40.23 -30.96 -14.20
N VAL A 80 39.39 -31.82 -13.63
CA VAL A 80 39.79 -33.05 -12.93
C VAL A 80 39.76 -34.24 -13.88
N ALA A 81 38.76 -34.28 -14.76
CA ALA A 81 38.58 -35.34 -15.74
C ALA A 81 37.82 -34.84 -16.97
N GLY A 82 38.08 -35.48 -18.11
CA GLY A 82 37.41 -35.20 -19.38
C GLY A 82 38.11 -34.13 -20.22
N ASN A 83 38.15 -34.36 -21.53
CA ASN A 83 38.77 -33.46 -22.49
C ASN A 83 37.76 -32.58 -23.25
N GLY A 84 36.45 -32.76 -23.00
CA GLY A 84 35.36 -32.03 -23.64
C GLY A 84 34.63 -32.79 -24.74
N GLU A 85 35.18 -33.90 -25.22
CA GLU A 85 34.54 -34.75 -26.23
C GLU A 85 33.74 -35.87 -25.58
N ALA A 86 32.53 -36.10 -26.10
CA ALA A 86 31.69 -37.22 -25.70
C ALA A 86 32.33 -38.55 -26.13
N GLY A 87 32.37 -39.53 -25.23
CA GLY A 87 32.79 -40.90 -25.54
C GLY A 87 33.58 -41.55 -24.41
N TYR A 88 34.29 -42.63 -24.72
CA TYR A 88 35.13 -43.40 -23.80
C TYR A 88 36.45 -43.79 -24.51
N VAL A 89 37.55 -43.87 -23.77
CA VAL A 89 38.86 -44.31 -24.31
C VAL A 89 39.29 -45.62 -23.64
N SER A 90 39.79 -45.55 -22.41
CA SER A 90 40.23 -46.69 -21.59
C SER A 90 40.51 -46.25 -20.16
N ASP A 91 40.81 -47.20 -19.28
CA ASP A 91 41.28 -46.96 -17.92
C ASP A 91 42.82 -46.96 -17.81
N GLY A 92 43.34 -46.40 -16.71
CA GLY A 92 44.77 -46.39 -16.37
C GLY A 92 45.55 -45.19 -16.92
N GLY A 93 44.94 -44.36 -17.77
CA GLY A 93 45.55 -43.16 -18.34
C GLY A 93 45.26 -41.86 -17.56
N PRO A 94 45.81 -40.72 -18.01
CA PRO A 94 45.53 -39.40 -17.43
C PRO A 94 44.05 -39.03 -17.56
N ALA A 95 43.43 -38.63 -16.45
CA ALA A 95 42.01 -38.30 -16.39
C ALA A 95 41.60 -37.13 -17.29
N ILE A 96 42.48 -36.13 -17.46
CA ILE A 96 42.23 -34.95 -18.30
C ILE A 96 42.31 -35.24 -19.81
N ALA A 97 42.89 -36.37 -20.20
CA ALA A 97 42.99 -36.79 -21.60
C ALA A 97 41.85 -37.71 -22.03
N THR A 98 41.05 -38.20 -21.08
CA THR A 98 39.95 -39.13 -21.35
C THR A 98 38.75 -38.42 -21.97
N ARG A 99 37.89 -39.19 -22.65
CA ARG A 99 36.55 -38.75 -23.06
C ARG A 99 35.56 -39.19 -21.98
N LEU A 100 34.63 -38.31 -21.66
CA LEU A 100 33.49 -38.57 -20.78
C LEU A 100 32.22 -38.30 -21.57
N HIS A 101 31.10 -38.91 -21.18
CA HIS A 101 29.83 -38.69 -21.83
C HIS A 101 28.76 -38.30 -20.81
N GLN A 102 28.63 -36.97 -20.63
CA GLN A 102 27.73 -36.33 -19.67
C GLN A 102 27.89 -36.84 -18.24
N PRO A 103 28.99 -36.50 -17.54
CA PRO A 103 29.04 -36.74 -16.10
C PRO A 103 27.93 -35.92 -15.41
N VAL A 104 27.31 -36.47 -14.36
CA VAL A 104 26.13 -35.87 -13.69
C VAL A 104 26.30 -35.64 -12.20
N ASP A 105 27.25 -36.31 -11.55
CA ASP A 105 27.45 -36.20 -10.11
C ASP A 105 28.91 -36.38 -9.72
N VAL A 106 29.24 -36.04 -8.48
CA VAL A 106 30.60 -36.21 -7.95
C VAL A 106 30.57 -36.53 -6.46
N ALA A 107 31.47 -37.41 -6.02
CA ALA A 107 31.79 -37.67 -4.62
C ALA A 107 33.32 -37.68 -4.45
N VAL A 108 33.79 -37.28 -3.28
CA VAL A 108 35.22 -37.23 -2.96
C VAL A 108 35.48 -37.92 -1.63
N ASP A 109 36.51 -38.77 -1.57
CA ASP A 109 36.92 -39.44 -0.33
C ASP A 109 38.02 -38.67 0.43
N ASP A 110 38.31 -39.08 1.67
CA ASP A 110 39.32 -38.43 2.52
C ASP A 110 40.77 -38.54 1.99
N ALA A 111 41.01 -39.49 1.07
CA ALA A 111 42.27 -39.65 0.36
C ALA A 111 42.38 -38.73 -0.86
N GLY A 112 41.30 -38.04 -1.24
CA GLY A 112 41.23 -37.13 -2.39
C GLY A 112 40.92 -37.82 -3.71
N ASN A 113 40.43 -39.07 -3.69
CA ASN A 113 39.91 -39.69 -4.90
C ASN A 113 38.55 -39.10 -5.26
N VAL A 114 38.32 -38.88 -6.55
CA VAL A 114 37.08 -38.30 -7.09
C VAL A 114 36.31 -39.36 -7.85
N TYR A 115 35.07 -39.60 -7.44
CA TYR A 115 34.16 -40.59 -8.03
C TYR A 115 33.04 -39.86 -8.77
N PHE A 116 32.70 -40.31 -9.98
CA PHE A 116 31.60 -39.72 -10.73
C PHE A 116 30.98 -40.74 -11.70
N PRO A 117 29.66 -40.71 -11.88
CA PRO A 117 29.00 -41.45 -12.95
C PRO A 117 29.25 -40.78 -14.30
N ASP A 118 29.55 -41.61 -15.28
CA ASP A 118 29.76 -41.29 -16.68
C ASP A 118 28.60 -41.90 -17.46
N ILE A 119 27.45 -41.20 -17.43
CA ILE A 119 26.12 -41.82 -17.49
C ILE A 119 25.88 -42.62 -18.77
N TYR A 120 26.26 -42.05 -19.92
CA TYR A 120 26.02 -42.68 -21.22
C TYR A 120 27.11 -43.66 -21.60
N ASN A 121 28.21 -43.67 -20.84
CA ASN A 121 29.19 -44.75 -20.87
C ASN A 121 28.84 -45.87 -19.88
N GLN A 122 27.70 -45.80 -19.17
CA GLN A 122 27.17 -46.82 -18.24
C GLN A 122 28.22 -47.28 -17.21
N ARG A 123 29.00 -46.33 -16.70
CA ARG A 123 30.11 -46.57 -15.78
C ARG A 123 30.12 -45.56 -14.66
N VAL A 124 30.67 -45.97 -13.52
CA VAL A 124 31.15 -45.05 -12.48
C VAL A 124 32.68 -45.05 -12.52
N ARG A 125 33.25 -43.86 -12.66
CA ARG A 125 34.68 -43.63 -12.82
C ARG A 125 35.28 -43.08 -11.52
N LYS A 126 36.56 -43.36 -11.30
CA LYS A 126 37.36 -42.87 -10.18
C LYS A 126 38.64 -42.23 -10.70
N VAL A 127 38.95 -41.04 -10.23
CA VAL A 127 40.23 -40.36 -10.46
C VAL A 127 41.01 -40.33 -9.16
N SER A 128 42.24 -40.85 -9.19
CA SER A 128 43.16 -40.82 -8.05
C SER A 128 43.82 -39.45 -7.88
N PRO A 129 44.40 -39.14 -6.70
CA PRO A 129 45.16 -37.89 -6.50
C PRO A 129 46.31 -37.68 -7.48
N SER A 130 46.85 -38.75 -8.09
CA SER A 130 47.87 -38.67 -9.14
C SER A 130 47.30 -38.40 -10.54
N GLY A 131 45.99 -38.22 -10.67
CA GLY A 131 45.32 -37.89 -11.93
C GLY A 131 45.07 -39.08 -12.84
N ILE A 132 45.11 -40.32 -12.33
CA ILE A 132 44.82 -41.54 -13.10
C ILE A 132 43.34 -41.91 -12.98
N ILE A 133 42.66 -42.13 -14.12
CA ILE A 133 41.25 -42.55 -14.19
C ILE A 133 41.09 -44.07 -14.29
N THR A 134 40.12 -44.63 -13.57
CA THR A 134 39.75 -46.05 -13.59
C THR A 134 38.24 -46.23 -13.49
N THR A 135 37.70 -47.35 -13.98
CA THR A 135 36.30 -47.75 -13.76
C THR A 135 36.20 -48.52 -12.46
N VAL A 136 35.24 -48.14 -11.60
CA VAL A 136 34.99 -48.81 -10.31
C VAL A 136 33.68 -49.60 -10.31
N ALA A 137 32.76 -49.29 -11.22
CA ALA A 137 31.54 -50.06 -11.45
C ALA A 137 31.01 -49.85 -12.87
N GLY A 138 30.33 -50.86 -13.42
CA GLY A 138 29.77 -50.81 -14.76
C GLY A 138 30.73 -51.31 -15.83
N ASN A 139 30.22 -52.07 -16.79
CA ASN A 139 31.00 -52.64 -17.89
C ASN A 139 30.82 -51.89 -19.23
N GLY A 140 29.93 -50.89 -19.28
CA GLY A 140 29.61 -50.13 -20.49
C GLY A 140 28.29 -50.47 -21.16
N GLU A 141 27.58 -51.49 -20.68
CA GLU A 141 26.26 -51.86 -21.18
C GLU A 141 25.17 -51.51 -20.18
N ALA A 142 24.07 -50.94 -20.68
CA ALA A 142 22.88 -50.64 -19.90
C ALA A 142 22.21 -51.94 -19.41
N GLY A 143 21.84 -52.04 -18.13
CA GLY A 143 20.99 -53.14 -17.63
C GLY A 143 21.30 -53.63 -16.22
N TYR A 144 20.85 -54.85 -15.89
CA TYR A 144 21.06 -55.53 -14.62
C TYR A 144 21.38 -57.01 -14.86
N VAL A 145 22.18 -57.62 -13.98
CA VAL A 145 22.51 -59.06 -14.05
C VAL A 145 22.13 -59.75 -12.74
N SER A 146 22.91 -59.53 -11.68
CA SER A 146 22.68 -60.07 -10.33
C SER A 146 23.58 -59.36 -9.31
N ASP A 147 23.35 -59.60 -8.02
CA ASP A 147 24.19 -59.11 -6.94
C ASP A 147 25.25 -60.14 -6.51
N GLY A 148 26.31 -59.67 -5.85
CA GLY A 148 27.38 -60.50 -5.29
C GLY A 148 28.60 -60.69 -6.20
N GLY A 149 28.56 -60.19 -7.44
CA GLY A 149 29.67 -60.25 -8.39
C GLY A 149 30.60 -59.02 -8.38
N PRO A 150 31.69 -59.03 -9.17
CA PRO A 150 32.58 -57.89 -9.33
C PRO A 150 31.87 -56.69 -9.96
N ALA A 151 32.00 -55.51 -9.36
CA ALA A 151 31.33 -54.28 -9.78
C ALA A 151 31.72 -53.84 -11.20
N ILE A 152 32.97 -54.06 -11.61
CA ILE A 152 33.47 -53.71 -12.96
C ILE A 152 32.92 -54.62 -14.07
N ALA A 153 32.37 -55.78 -13.70
CA ALA A 153 31.78 -56.73 -14.64
C ALA A 153 30.25 -56.58 -14.73
N THR A 154 29.62 -55.82 -13.82
CA THR A 154 28.16 -55.64 -13.82
C THR A 154 27.72 -54.67 -14.91
N ARG A 155 26.52 -54.88 -15.43
CA ARG A 155 25.76 -53.85 -16.16
C ARG A 155 25.18 -52.87 -15.13
N LEU A 156 25.17 -51.59 -15.49
CA LEU A 156 24.48 -50.53 -14.76
C LEU A 156 23.49 -49.86 -15.70
N HIS A 157 22.38 -49.34 -15.20
CA HIS A 157 21.37 -48.69 -16.02
C HIS A 157 21.20 -47.21 -15.63
N HIS A 158 21.92 -46.34 -16.35
CA HIS A 158 22.05 -44.90 -16.09
C HIS A 158 22.45 -44.62 -14.64
N PRO A 159 23.70 -44.95 -14.24
CA PRO A 159 24.19 -44.58 -12.92
C PRO A 159 24.17 -43.05 -12.79
N HIS A 160 23.56 -42.51 -11.73
CA HIS A 160 23.27 -41.08 -11.63
C HIS A 160 23.86 -40.45 -10.37
N GLY A 161 23.43 -40.86 -9.18
CA GLY A 161 23.97 -40.37 -7.92
C GLY A 161 25.09 -41.25 -7.40
N VAL A 162 26.13 -40.66 -6.81
CA VAL A 162 27.19 -41.35 -6.07
C VAL A 162 27.38 -40.77 -4.67
N ALA A 163 27.64 -41.64 -3.69
CA ALA A 163 28.00 -41.27 -2.32
C ALA A 163 28.91 -42.34 -1.70
N LEU A 164 29.68 -41.97 -0.68
CA LEU A 164 30.53 -42.88 0.08
C LEU A 164 30.03 -42.95 1.53
N ASP A 165 30.02 -44.15 2.12
CA ASP A 165 29.89 -44.27 3.58
C ASP A 165 31.24 -44.07 4.28
N ARG A 166 31.24 -44.06 5.63
CA ARG A 166 32.48 -43.88 6.42
C ARG A 166 33.45 -45.05 6.28
N GLU A 167 32.95 -46.23 5.92
CA GLU A 167 33.79 -47.36 5.53
C GLU A 167 34.19 -47.30 4.05
N GLY A 168 34.07 -46.16 3.37
CA GLY A 168 34.52 -45.98 2.00
C GLY A 168 33.88 -46.92 0.98
N ASN A 169 32.71 -47.50 1.28
CA ASN A 169 31.91 -48.20 0.30
C ASN A 169 31.19 -47.18 -0.58
N LEU A 170 31.15 -47.45 -1.88
CA LEU A 170 30.54 -46.57 -2.87
C LEU A 170 29.08 -46.96 -3.11
N TYR A 171 28.17 -46.01 -3.02
CA TYR A 171 26.75 -46.17 -3.33
C TYR A 171 26.43 -45.47 -4.63
N ILE A 172 25.61 -46.10 -5.46
CA ILE A 172 25.30 -45.69 -6.82
C ILE A 172 23.79 -45.80 -7.00
N SER A 173 23.10 -44.71 -7.36
CA SER A 173 21.70 -44.80 -7.80
C SER A 173 21.66 -45.10 -9.29
N GLU A 174 20.85 -46.09 -9.67
CA GLU A 174 20.54 -46.39 -11.06
C GLU A 174 19.22 -45.72 -11.40
N TRP A 175 19.26 -44.64 -12.17
CA TRP A 175 18.07 -43.83 -12.49
C TRP A 175 17.00 -44.69 -13.17
N ASP A 176 17.35 -45.31 -14.31
CA ASP A 176 16.47 -46.24 -15.04
C ASP A 176 16.55 -47.68 -14.51
N GLY A 177 17.48 -47.95 -13.60
CA GLY A 177 17.53 -49.21 -12.86
C GLY A 177 16.63 -49.23 -11.63
N HIS A 178 16.05 -48.09 -11.22
CA HIS A 178 15.12 -47.94 -10.09
C HIS A 178 15.60 -48.58 -8.78
N ARG A 179 16.90 -48.50 -8.52
CA ARG A 179 17.55 -49.08 -7.34
C ARG A 179 18.81 -48.33 -6.95
N VAL A 180 19.28 -48.56 -5.74
CA VAL A 180 20.57 -48.10 -5.23
C VAL A 180 21.47 -49.31 -5.00
N ARG A 181 22.66 -49.27 -5.59
CA ARG A 181 23.70 -50.29 -5.51
C ARG A 181 24.79 -49.85 -4.53
N LYS A 182 25.42 -50.80 -3.86
CA LYS A 182 26.60 -50.62 -3.01
C LYS A 182 27.75 -51.42 -3.59
N VAL A 183 28.91 -50.82 -3.73
CA VAL A 183 30.18 -51.45 -4.06
C VAL A 183 31.06 -51.39 -2.83
N ASN A 184 31.40 -52.55 -2.28
CA ASN A 184 32.28 -52.60 -1.12
C ASN A 184 33.76 -52.38 -1.50
N ARG A 185 34.63 -52.23 -0.49
CA ARG A 185 36.09 -52.05 -0.71
C ARG A 185 36.77 -53.19 -1.47
N SER A 186 36.18 -54.39 -1.49
CA SER A 186 36.65 -55.54 -2.26
C SER A 186 36.16 -55.54 -3.72
N GLY A 187 35.39 -54.53 -4.12
CA GLY A 187 34.86 -54.40 -5.48
C GLY A 187 33.65 -55.27 -5.77
N ILE A 188 32.93 -55.76 -4.75
CA ILE A 188 31.70 -56.54 -4.90
C ILE A 188 30.48 -55.63 -4.87
N ILE A 189 29.54 -55.81 -5.81
CA ILE A 189 28.31 -55.01 -5.91
C ILE A 189 27.08 -55.73 -5.37
N THR A 190 26.25 -55.03 -4.60
CA THR A 190 24.96 -55.52 -4.07
C THR A 190 23.88 -54.44 -4.14
N THR A 191 22.60 -54.81 -4.12
CA THR A 191 21.48 -53.85 -4.00
C THR A 191 21.18 -53.56 -2.54
N VAL A 192 20.98 -52.28 -2.20
CA VAL A 192 20.67 -51.85 -0.83
C VAL A 192 19.29 -51.19 -0.68
N ALA A 193 18.73 -50.68 -1.78
CA ALA A 193 17.37 -50.16 -1.82
C ALA A 193 16.78 -50.25 -3.22
N GLY A 194 15.48 -50.51 -3.33
CA GLY A 194 14.79 -50.64 -4.62
C GLY A 194 14.92 -52.05 -5.22
N ASN A 195 13.84 -52.54 -5.80
CA ASN A 195 13.77 -53.87 -6.42
C ASN A 195 13.87 -53.84 -7.97
N GLY A 196 14.14 -52.68 -8.56
CA GLY A 196 14.23 -52.51 -10.01
C GLY A 196 12.91 -52.24 -10.74
N THR A 197 11.79 -52.17 -10.03
CA THR A 197 10.50 -51.77 -10.60
C THR A 197 10.15 -50.35 -10.16
N ALA A 198 9.76 -49.50 -11.10
CA ALA A 198 9.24 -48.16 -10.82
C ALA A 198 8.00 -48.22 -9.91
N GLY A 199 7.92 -47.32 -8.93
CA GLY A 199 6.74 -47.11 -8.10
C GLY A 199 7.08 -46.86 -6.65
N TYR A 200 6.08 -46.92 -5.78
CA TYR A 200 6.21 -46.72 -4.34
C TYR A 200 5.52 -47.84 -3.58
N VAL A 201 6.09 -48.22 -2.43
CA VAL A 201 5.47 -49.10 -1.42
C VAL A 201 5.59 -48.40 -0.08
N SER A 202 4.60 -48.62 0.80
CA SER A 202 4.51 -48.03 2.14
C SER A 202 5.82 -48.10 2.94
N ASP A 203 5.98 -47.17 3.87
CA ASP A 203 7.14 -47.09 4.75
C ASP A 203 7.20 -48.21 5.82
N GLY A 204 8.38 -48.39 6.40
CA GLY A 204 8.63 -49.31 7.52
C GLY A 204 9.07 -50.72 7.11
N GLY A 205 9.09 -51.03 5.82
CA GLY A 205 9.52 -52.33 5.29
C GLY A 205 11.02 -52.40 4.92
N PRO A 206 11.50 -53.57 4.44
CA PRO A 206 12.86 -53.74 3.95
C PRO A 206 13.12 -52.91 2.68
N ALA A 207 14.21 -52.14 2.67
CA ALA A 207 14.58 -51.25 1.58
C ALA A 207 14.81 -51.98 0.24
N ILE A 208 15.37 -53.20 0.27
CA ILE A 208 15.59 -54.02 -0.94
C ILE A 208 14.30 -54.54 -1.57
N ALA A 209 13.19 -54.59 -0.82
CA ALA A 209 11.91 -55.05 -1.31
C ALA A 209 11.04 -53.89 -1.87
N THR A 210 11.32 -52.65 -1.48
CA THR A 210 10.56 -51.49 -1.93
C THR A 210 10.70 -51.25 -3.43
N ARG A 211 9.69 -50.64 -4.03
CA ARG A 211 9.81 -50.00 -5.35
C ARG A 211 10.38 -48.60 -5.13
N LEU A 212 11.31 -48.21 -5.99
CA LEU A 212 11.78 -46.83 -6.09
C LEU A 212 11.45 -46.31 -7.49
N HIS A 213 11.34 -44.99 -7.68
CA HIS A 213 11.11 -44.39 -8.98
C HIS A 213 12.11 -43.27 -9.26
N TYR A 214 13.03 -43.53 -10.19
CA TYR A 214 14.14 -42.64 -10.54
C TYR A 214 14.92 -42.15 -9.29
N PRO A 215 15.57 -43.03 -8.51
CA PRO A 215 16.42 -42.58 -7.43
C PRO A 215 17.60 -41.78 -8.01
N ASP A 216 17.89 -40.64 -7.40
CA ASP A 216 18.91 -39.69 -7.85
C ASP A 216 19.97 -39.48 -6.77
N GLY A 217 19.96 -38.33 -6.09
CA GLY A 217 20.95 -37.98 -5.11
C GLY A 217 20.97 -38.88 -3.88
N LEU A 218 22.18 -39.17 -3.42
CA LEU A 218 22.47 -39.99 -2.26
C LEU A 218 23.28 -39.17 -1.25
N ALA A 219 22.99 -39.32 0.05
CA ALA A 219 23.77 -38.74 1.14
C ALA A 219 23.72 -39.63 2.39
N PHE A 220 24.76 -39.56 3.23
CA PHE A 220 24.80 -40.25 4.53
C PHE A 220 24.80 -39.24 5.68
N ASP A 221 24.10 -39.58 6.76
CA ASP A 221 24.26 -38.88 8.04
C ASP A 221 25.38 -39.47 8.92
N ARG A 222 25.47 -39.01 10.16
CA ARG A 222 26.50 -39.43 11.11
C ARG A 222 26.30 -40.86 11.63
N GLU A 223 25.05 -41.27 11.68
CA GLU A 223 24.60 -42.57 12.15
C GLU A 223 24.65 -43.64 11.05
N GLY A 224 24.99 -43.26 9.82
CA GLY A 224 25.11 -44.16 8.68
C GLY A 224 23.78 -44.43 7.97
N ASN A 225 22.76 -43.60 8.20
CA ASN A 225 21.53 -43.68 7.42
C ASN A 225 21.75 -43.09 6.02
N LEU A 226 21.23 -43.77 5.01
CA LEU A 226 21.27 -43.35 3.61
C LEU A 226 20.00 -42.57 3.26
N TYR A 227 20.16 -41.34 2.80
CA TYR A 227 19.08 -40.51 2.25
C TYR A 227 19.09 -40.61 0.72
N ILE A 228 17.91 -40.79 0.14
CA ILE A 228 17.71 -41.00 -1.29
C ILE A 228 16.69 -39.98 -1.78
N ALA A 229 17.10 -39.07 -2.66
CA ALA A 229 16.18 -38.24 -3.40
C ALA A 229 15.47 -39.09 -4.46
N GLU A 230 14.15 -39.21 -4.34
CA GLU A 230 13.36 -40.06 -5.21
C GLU A 230 12.59 -39.18 -6.20
N HIS A 231 13.25 -38.87 -7.32
CA HIS A 231 12.78 -37.88 -8.29
C HIS A 231 11.36 -38.18 -8.79
N GLY A 232 11.12 -39.42 -9.21
CA GLY A 232 9.86 -39.84 -9.83
C GLY A 232 8.69 -40.02 -8.85
N ASN A 233 8.97 -40.07 -7.54
CA ASN A 233 7.96 -40.20 -6.50
C ASN A 233 7.86 -38.95 -5.62
N HIS A 234 8.55 -37.85 -5.97
CA HIS A 234 8.42 -36.54 -5.33
C HIS A 234 8.63 -36.56 -3.81
N ARG A 235 9.64 -37.31 -3.36
CA ARG A 235 9.93 -37.49 -1.93
C ARG A 235 11.41 -37.77 -1.68
N VAL A 236 11.83 -37.66 -0.43
CA VAL A 236 13.13 -38.12 0.05
C VAL A 236 12.92 -39.29 1.01
N ARG A 237 13.64 -40.38 0.75
CA ARG A 237 13.60 -41.61 1.56
C ARG A 237 14.84 -41.70 2.44
N LYS A 238 14.70 -42.32 3.60
CA LYS A 238 15.79 -42.66 4.52
C LYS A 238 15.85 -44.17 4.69
N VAL A 239 17.03 -44.76 4.55
CA VAL A 239 17.32 -46.17 4.79
C VAL A 239 18.26 -46.28 5.98
N THR A 240 17.83 -46.99 7.01
CA THR A 240 18.67 -47.23 8.21
C THR A 240 19.76 -48.27 7.94
N PRO A 241 20.81 -48.37 8.77
CA PRO A 241 21.79 -49.46 8.70
C PRO A 241 21.17 -50.86 8.81
N SER A 242 20.01 -50.99 9.45
CA SER A 242 19.22 -52.23 9.50
C SER A 242 18.42 -52.53 8.23
N GLY A 243 18.48 -51.66 7.22
CA GLY A 243 17.83 -51.84 5.92
C GLY A 243 16.34 -51.52 5.93
N ILE A 244 15.84 -50.70 6.87
CA ILE A 244 14.45 -50.25 6.90
C ILE A 244 14.31 -48.92 6.17
N ILE A 245 13.32 -48.78 5.30
CA ILE A 245 13.07 -47.55 4.53
C ILE A 245 11.85 -46.76 5.05
N THR A 246 12.00 -45.45 5.19
CA THR A 246 10.93 -44.52 5.56
C THR A 246 10.97 -43.23 4.72
N THR A 247 9.87 -42.50 4.62
CA THR A 247 9.81 -41.17 4.03
C THR A 247 10.17 -40.12 5.07
N VAL A 248 11.04 -39.17 4.72
CA VAL A 248 11.47 -38.08 5.61
C VAL A 248 11.08 -36.68 5.10
N ALA A 249 10.79 -36.55 3.80
CA ALA A 249 10.25 -35.34 3.22
C ALA A 249 9.45 -35.64 1.95
N GLY A 250 8.38 -34.87 1.70
CA GLY A 250 7.51 -35.03 0.55
C GLY A 250 6.40 -36.07 0.76
N ASN A 251 5.19 -35.75 0.33
CA ASN A 251 4.01 -36.61 0.45
C ASN A 251 3.70 -37.43 -0.81
N GLY A 252 4.51 -37.29 -1.86
CA GLY A 252 4.34 -37.99 -3.12
C GLY A 252 3.57 -37.24 -4.21
N THR A 253 3.03 -36.06 -3.91
CA THR A 253 2.40 -35.18 -4.89
C THR A 253 3.37 -34.09 -5.32
N ALA A 254 3.53 -33.90 -6.65
CA ALA A 254 4.30 -32.81 -7.21
C ALA A 254 3.66 -31.45 -6.86
N GLY A 255 4.44 -30.55 -6.28
CA GLY A 255 4.01 -29.20 -5.98
C GLY A 255 4.83 -28.59 -4.85
N PHE A 256 4.36 -27.49 -4.30
CA PHE A 256 4.99 -26.78 -3.19
C PHE A 256 3.95 -26.44 -2.13
N VAL A 257 4.30 -26.64 -0.86
CA VAL A 257 3.56 -26.15 0.30
C VAL A 257 4.46 -25.17 1.05
N SER A 258 3.84 -24.21 1.75
CA SER A 258 4.53 -23.20 2.56
C SER A 258 5.57 -23.79 3.51
N ASP A 259 6.51 -22.95 3.92
CA ASP A 259 7.55 -23.32 4.86
C ASP A 259 7.05 -23.46 6.30
N GLY A 260 7.82 -24.17 7.10
CA GLY A 260 7.65 -24.37 8.53
C GLY A 260 6.66 -25.47 8.93
N GLY A 261 6.04 -26.16 7.96
CA GLY A 261 5.23 -27.34 8.23
C GLY A 261 6.05 -28.64 8.39
N PRO A 262 5.41 -29.77 8.75
CA PRO A 262 6.05 -31.08 8.76
C PRO A 262 6.55 -31.48 7.36
N ALA A 263 7.81 -31.90 7.26
CA ALA A 263 8.46 -32.26 6.01
C ALA A 263 7.74 -33.41 5.28
N ILE A 264 7.19 -34.38 6.01
CA ILE A 264 6.45 -35.51 5.43
C ILE A 264 5.08 -35.11 4.83
N ALA A 265 4.55 -33.95 5.21
CA ALA A 265 3.27 -33.43 4.72
C ALA A 265 3.43 -32.48 3.53
N THR A 266 4.64 -31.94 3.30
CA THR A 266 4.91 -31.02 2.19
C THR A 266 4.77 -31.71 0.83
N GLN A 267 4.54 -30.91 -0.20
CA GLN A 267 4.77 -31.30 -1.58
C GLN A 267 6.20 -30.90 -1.95
N LEU A 268 6.92 -31.84 -2.58
CA LEU A 268 8.17 -31.58 -3.28
C LEU A 268 7.89 -31.80 -4.77
N ASN A 269 8.70 -31.25 -5.65
CA ASN A 269 8.54 -31.44 -7.08
C ASN A 269 9.87 -31.85 -7.70
N SER A 270 9.96 -33.15 -7.99
CA SER A 270 11.15 -33.78 -8.58
C SER A 270 12.45 -33.45 -7.82
N PRO A 271 12.57 -33.83 -6.53
CA PRO A 271 13.80 -33.60 -5.79
C PRO A 271 14.99 -34.32 -6.47
N ARG A 272 16.13 -33.64 -6.59
CA ARG A 272 17.30 -34.12 -7.35
C ARG A 272 18.42 -34.60 -6.43
N LYS A 273 19.12 -33.68 -5.76
CA LYS A 273 20.20 -34.00 -4.81
C LYS A 273 19.78 -33.72 -3.37
N VAL A 274 20.38 -34.47 -2.46
CA VAL A 274 20.31 -34.26 -1.01
C VAL A 274 21.69 -34.15 -0.38
N ALA A 275 21.80 -33.42 0.72
CA ALA A 275 22.99 -33.36 1.57
C ALA A 275 22.56 -33.32 3.03
N VAL A 276 23.36 -33.88 3.94
CA VAL A 276 23.08 -33.84 5.38
C VAL A 276 24.26 -33.17 6.08
N ASP A 277 23.97 -32.21 6.94
CA ASP A 277 25.00 -31.53 7.71
C ASP A 277 25.35 -32.26 9.02
N GLU A 278 26.32 -31.68 9.73
CA GLU A 278 26.82 -32.20 10.99
C GLU A 278 25.79 -32.22 12.13
N ALA A 279 24.77 -31.36 12.07
CA ALA A 279 23.69 -31.25 13.04
C ALA A 279 22.49 -32.15 12.68
N GLY A 280 22.55 -32.87 11.56
CA GLY A 280 21.47 -33.73 11.09
C GLY A 280 20.40 -32.99 10.28
N ASN A 281 20.66 -31.75 9.84
CA ASN A 281 19.75 -31.07 8.92
C ASN A 281 19.91 -31.65 7.51
N LEU A 282 18.78 -31.96 6.86
CA LEU A 282 18.73 -32.47 5.49
C LEU A 282 18.43 -31.33 4.51
N TYR A 283 19.30 -31.13 3.53
CA TYR A 283 19.16 -30.16 2.45
C TYR A 283 18.71 -30.87 1.18
N ILE A 284 17.73 -30.30 0.47
CA ILE A 284 17.06 -30.91 -0.67
C ILE A 284 17.02 -29.91 -1.83
N ALA A 285 17.55 -30.30 -2.98
CA ALA A 285 17.34 -29.58 -4.23
C ALA A 285 15.94 -29.90 -4.78
N ASP A 286 14.97 -29.03 -4.48
CA ASP A 286 13.58 -29.14 -4.91
C ASP A 286 13.42 -28.54 -6.31
N ALA A 287 13.94 -29.27 -7.30
CA ALA A 287 14.38 -28.74 -8.58
C ALA A 287 13.28 -28.02 -9.37
N ASN A 288 12.12 -28.65 -9.52
CA ASN A 288 11.00 -28.07 -10.28
C ASN A 288 10.29 -26.95 -9.50
N ASN A 289 10.49 -26.88 -8.18
CA ASN A 289 10.02 -25.76 -7.37
C ASN A 289 11.04 -24.62 -7.27
N HIS A 290 12.22 -24.76 -7.90
CA HIS A 290 13.24 -23.71 -8.02
C HIS A 290 13.77 -23.21 -6.66
N ARG A 291 13.92 -24.13 -5.71
CA ARG A 291 14.29 -23.83 -4.32
C ARG A 291 15.22 -24.90 -3.75
N ILE A 292 16.01 -24.51 -2.75
CA ILE A 292 16.67 -25.44 -1.84
C ILE A 292 15.90 -25.44 -0.52
N ARG A 293 15.48 -26.63 -0.09
CA ARG A 293 14.75 -26.86 1.16
C ARG A 293 15.69 -27.42 2.21
N ARG A 294 15.44 -27.12 3.47
CA ARG A 294 16.13 -27.65 4.65
C ARG A 294 15.09 -28.30 5.55
N VAL A 295 15.35 -29.52 6.00
CA VAL A 295 14.55 -30.24 6.99
C VAL A 295 15.38 -30.34 8.27
N GLY A 296 14.87 -29.79 9.37
CA GLY A 296 15.51 -29.91 10.68
C GLY A 296 15.33 -31.31 11.29
N PRO A 297 16.12 -31.67 12.32
CA PRO A 297 15.92 -32.90 13.10
C PRO A 297 14.54 -33.01 13.75
N ASP A 298 13.85 -31.87 13.94
CA ASP A 298 12.47 -31.76 14.39
C ASP A 298 11.43 -32.13 13.30
N GLY A 299 11.89 -32.41 12.09
CA GLY A 299 11.04 -32.75 10.94
C GLY A 299 10.36 -31.55 10.29
N ILE A 300 10.78 -30.33 10.57
CA ILE A 300 10.22 -29.10 9.97
C ILE A 300 10.98 -28.73 8.70
N ILE A 301 10.26 -28.44 7.61
CA ILE A 301 10.85 -28.06 6.31
C ILE A 301 10.77 -26.55 6.07
N THR A 302 11.86 -25.93 5.62
CA THR A 302 11.92 -24.51 5.26
C THR A 302 12.75 -24.26 4.00
N THR A 303 12.55 -23.13 3.33
CA THR A 303 13.37 -22.71 2.19
C THR A 303 14.59 -21.94 2.68
N VAL A 304 15.78 -22.35 2.21
CA VAL A 304 17.05 -21.70 2.55
C VAL A 304 17.68 -20.98 1.36
N ALA A 305 17.28 -21.31 0.14
CA ALA A 305 17.67 -20.58 -1.05
C ALA A 305 16.61 -20.70 -2.17
N GLY A 306 16.42 -19.63 -2.94
CA GLY A 306 15.44 -19.57 -4.02
C GLY A 306 14.05 -19.15 -3.53
N ASN A 307 13.35 -18.34 -4.33
CA ASN A 307 11.99 -17.86 -4.01
C ASN A 307 10.89 -18.59 -4.81
N GLY A 308 11.27 -19.57 -5.65
CA GLY A 308 10.38 -20.35 -6.52
C GLY A 308 10.14 -19.79 -7.91
N THR A 309 10.70 -18.64 -8.21
CA THR A 309 10.71 -18.10 -9.58
C THR A 309 11.98 -18.56 -10.27
N ALA A 310 11.82 -19.21 -11.43
CA ALA A 310 12.93 -19.55 -12.31
C ALA A 310 13.68 -18.30 -12.75
N GLY A 311 15.00 -18.42 -12.87
CA GLY A 311 15.87 -17.40 -13.45
C GLY A 311 17.00 -17.04 -12.51
N TYR A 312 17.64 -15.91 -12.76
CA TYR A 312 18.80 -15.40 -12.05
C TYR A 312 18.56 -13.95 -11.60
N VAL A 313 19.10 -13.60 -10.45
CA VAL A 313 19.30 -12.23 -9.99
C VAL A 313 20.73 -12.09 -9.49
N ASP A 314 21.23 -10.85 -9.51
CA ASP A 314 22.61 -10.53 -9.17
C ASP A 314 23.03 -11.03 -7.78
N ASP A 315 24.31 -11.29 -7.65
CA ASP A 315 24.92 -11.84 -6.44
C ASP A 315 24.93 -10.83 -5.27
N GLY A 316 25.03 -11.36 -4.04
CA GLY A 316 25.14 -10.58 -2.80
C GLY A 316 23.82 -10.37 -2.07
N GLY A 317 22.68 -10.66 -2.70
CA GLY A 317 21.36 -10.62 -2.06
C GLY A 317 21.08 -11.84 -1.15
N PRO A 318 20.00 -11.79 -0.36
CA PRO A 318 19.61 -12.90 0.52
C PRO A 318 19.23 -14.15 -0.29
N ALA A 319 19.75 -15.31 0.11
CA ALA A 319 19.54 -16.57 -0.61
C ALA A 319 18.06 -16.95 -0.71
N ALA A 320 17.29 -16.83 0.36
CA ALA A 320 15.85 -17.16 0.37
C ALA A 320 15.02 -16.27 -0.58
N GLY A 321 15.47 -15.04 -0.86
CA GLY A 321 14.79 -14.11 -1.76
C GLY A 321 15.23 -14.21 -3.23
N THR A 322 16.29 -14.97 -3.52
CA THR A 322 16.92 -15.01 -4.86
C THR A 322 16.11 -15.85 -5.87
N ARG A 323 16.46 -15.75 -7.15
CA ARG A 323 15.99 -16.66 -8.19
C ARG A 323 17.07 -17.70 -8.47
N ILE A 324 16.66 -18.96 -8.51
CA ILE A 324 17.48 -20.12 -8.87
C ILE A 324 16.69 -20.85 -9.94
N TYR A 325 17.36 -21.45 -10.92
CA TYR A 325 16.69 -22.13 -12.01
C TYR A 325 17.06 -23.60 -12.08
N PHE A 326 16.11 -24.42 -11.64
CA PHE A 326 16.18 -25.88 -11.72
C PHE A 326 17.38 -26.46 -10.96
N PRO A 327 17.55 -26.16 -9.66
CA PRO A 327 18.74 -26.60 -8.93
C PRO A 327 18.86 -28.13 -8.93
N GLN A 328 20.04 -28.64 -9.30
CA GLN A 328 20.29 -30.08 -9.44
C GLN A 328 21.11 -30.63 -8.27
N GLY A 329 22.17 -29.93 -7.88
CA GLY A 329 23.13 -30.37 -6.88
C GLY A 329 23.12 -29.49 -5.63
N VAL A 330 23.31 -30.12 -4.45
CA VAL A 330 23.56 -29.45 -3.18
C VAL A 330 24.70 -30.13 -2.42
N ALA A 331 25.59 -29.35 -1.80
CA ALA A 331 26.64 -29.83 -0.89
C ALA A 331 26.96 -28.79 0.17
N LEU A 332 27.46 -29.22 1.33
CA LEU A 332 27.95 -28.33 2.37
C LEU A 332 29.45 -28.53 2.60
N ASP A 333 30.15 -27.44 2.94
CA ASP A 333 31.47 -27.53 3.55
C ASP A 333 31.37 -27.67 5.09
N ARG A 334 32.51 -27.87 5.75
CA ARG A 334 32.55 -28.02 7.23
C ARG A 334 32.23 -26.74 8.00
N ALA A 335 32.25 -25.58 7.33
CA ALA A 335 31.84 -24.33 7.94
C ALA A 335 30.31 -24.11 7.83
N GLY A 336 29.60 -25.00 7.13
CA GLY A 336 28.15 -24.90 6.94
C GLY A 336 27.77 -24.00 5.77
N ASN A 337 28.69 -23.70 4.85
CA ASN A 337 28.38 -23.02 3.61
C ASN A 337 27.73 -23.99 2.63
N LEU A 338 26.67 -23.56 1.96
CA LEU A 338 25.92 -24.36 0.98
C LEU A 338 26.38 -24.04 -0.44
N TYR A 339 26.55 -25.07 -1.25
CA TYR A 339 26.86 -24.99 -2.67
C TYR A 339 25.71 -25.56 -3.49
N ILE A 340 25.29 -24.84 -4.52
CA ILE A 340 24.10 -25.13 -5.32
C ILE A 340 24.49 -25.16 -6.79
N ALA A 341 24.21 -26.25 -7.49
CA ALA A 341 24.31 -26.26 -8.94
C ALA A 341 23.02 -25.70 -9.55
N ASP A 342 23.12 -24.45 -9.98
CA ASP A 342 22.05 -23.65 -10.57
C ASP A 342 21.98 -23.95 -12.08
N TYR A 343 21.50 -25.15 -12.37
CA TYR A 343 21.64 -25.89 -13.62
C TYR A 343 21.34 -25.08 -14.88
N ASN A 344 20.12 -24.51 -14.99
CA ASN A 344 19.70 -23.76 -16.17
C ASN A 344 20.29 -22.34 -16.22
N ASN A 345 20.85 -21.86 -15.11
CA ASN A 345 21.59 -20.61 -15.07
C ASN A 345 23.08 -20.80 -15.36
N HIS A 346 23.54 -22.02 -15.69
CA HIS A 346 24.95 -22.30 -16.03
C HIS A 346 25.94 -21.84 -14.95
N ARG A 347 25.55 -22.00 -13.68
CA ARG A 347 26.31 -21.51 -12.51
C ARG A 347 26.35 -22.54 -11.40
N VAL A 348 27.41 -22.48 -10.61
CA VAL A 348 27.42 -23.00 -9.23
C VAL A 348 27.41 -21.80 -8.29
N ARG A 349 26.46 -21.78 -7.36
CA ARG A 349 26.23 -20.70 -6.40
C ARG A 349 26.66 -21.15 -5.00
N GLY A 350 27.23 -20.26 -4.21
CA GLY A 350 27.58 -20.44 -2.81
C GLY A 350 26.70 -19.59 -1.91
N VAL A 351 26.31 -20.11 -0.75
CA VAL A 351 25.58 -19.39 0.30
C VAL A 351 26.32 -19.53 1.63
N THR A 352 26.62 -18.40 2.26
CA THR A 352 27.41 -18.38 3.52
C THR A 352 26.56 -18.76 4.73
N GLY A 353 27.08 -19.64 5.59
CA GLY A 353 26.53 -19.89 6.94
C GLY A 353 25.13 -20.49 6.99
N VAL A 354 24.66 -21.15 5.92
CA VAL A 354 23.29 -21.69 5.83
C VAL A 354 22.95 -22.67 6.96
N ALA A 355 23.93 -23.45 7.42
CA ALA A 355 23.73 -24.38 8.54
C ALA A 355 23.35 -23.69 9.86
N GLN A 356 23.71 -22.41 10.01
CA GLN A 356 23.43 -21.60 11.20
C GLN A 356 22.20 -20.71 11.05
N LEU A 357 21.60 -20.64 9.84
CA LEU A 357 20.38 -19.88 9.64
C LEU A 357 19.23 -20.52 10.41
N THR A 358 18.68 -19.78 11.36
CA THR A 358 17.43 -20.16 12.02
C THR A 358 16.30 -19.88 11.03
N PRO A 359 15.54 -20.90 10.59
CA PRO A 359 14.47 -20.66 9.65
C PRO A 359 13.39 -19.77 10.27
N PRO A 360 12.70 -18.93 9.47
CA PRO A 360 11.51 -18.24 9.94
C PRO A 360 10.47 -19.27 10.38
N LEU A 361 9.80 -19.00 11.51
CA LEU A 361 8.73 -19.86 12.02
C LEU A 361 7.61 -20.01 10.96
N PRO A 362 6.95 -21.19 10.87
CA PRO A 362 5.85 -21.44 9.93
C PRO A 362 4.78 -20.35 9.88
N PRO A 363 4.24 -20.08 8.68
CA PRO A 363 2.86 -19.72 8.51
C PRO A 363 2.05 -20.96 8.05
N ALA A 364 1.19 -21.52 8.91
CA ALA A 364 0.38 -22.69 8.62
C ALA A 364 -1.06 -22.49 9.08
N ALA A 365 -1.82 -21.72 8.30
CA ALA A 365 -3.26 -21.62 8.45
C ALA A 365 -3.92 -21.22 7.14
N ASP A 366 -5.04 -21.85 6.74
CA ASP A 366 -5.96 -21.29 5.75
C ASP A 366 -7.15 -20.77 6.53
N LEU A 367 -7.03 -19.51 6.95
CA LEU A 367 -8.00 -18.85 7.80
C LEU A 367 -9.10 -18.23 6.96
N HIS A 368 -10.30 -18.19 7.52
CA HIS A 368 -11.41 -17.41 6.99
C HIS A 368 -12.11 -16.68 8.12
N GLY A 369 -12.71 -15.55 7.80
CA GLY A 369 -13.55 -14.79 8.71
C GLY A 369 -15.02 -14.94 8.36
N ASP A 370 -15.82 -15.38 9.34
CA ASP A 370 -17.26 -15.13 9.35
C ASP A 370 -17.48 -13.70 9.84
N VAL A 371 -17.73 -12.80 8.89
CA VAL A 371 -17.83 -11.36 9.15
C VAL A 371 -19.00 -11.04 10.08
N VAL A 372 -18.72 -10.23 11.10
CA VAL A 372 -19.71 -9.57 11.95
C VAL A 372 -19.68 -8.09 11.60
N SER A 373 -20.73 -7.61 10.94
CA SER A 373 -20.86 -6.20 10.54
C SER A 373 -22.33 -5.79 10.50
N PRO A 374 -22.83 -4.92 11.39
CA PRO A 374 -24.18 -4.40 11.28
C PRO A 374 -24.26 -3.50 10.05
N TYR A 375 -25.17 -3.83 9.13
CA TYR A 375 -25.36 -3.06 7.91
C TYR A 375 -25.82 -1.62 8.18
N ARG A 376 -26.51 -1.38 9.30
CA ARG A 376 -27.06 -0.10 9.69
C ARG A 376 -26.97 0.10 11.20
N VAL A 377 -26.45 1.27 11.62
CA VAL A 377 -26.30 1.67 13.03
C VAL A 377 -26.82 3.09 13.21
N GLN A 378 -27.30 3.42 14.41
CA GLN A 378 -27.61 4.81 14.76
C GLN A 378 -26.36 5.48 15.32
N ARG A 379 -26.18 6.78 15.07
CA ARG A 379 -25.19 7.55 15.85
C ARG A 379 -25.56 7.53 17.34
N GLY A 380 -24.55 7.64 18.19
CA GLY A 380 -24.64 7.49 19.64
C GLY A 380 -24.59 6.03 20.13
N GLU A 381 -24.68 5.04 19.23
CA GLU A 381 -24.71 3.63 19.58
C GLU A 381 -23.33 2.95 19.47
N GLU A 382 -23.13 1.94 20.31
CA GLU A 382 -22.03 1.01 20.21
C GLU A 382 -22.47 -0.31 19.53
N PHE A 383 -21.60 -0.87 18.72
CA PHE A 383 -21.87 -2.07 17.95
C PHE A 383 -20.61 -2.90 17.71
N ASP A 384 -20.80 -4.13 17.24
CA ASP A 384 -19.74 -5.11 17.07
C ASP A 384 -19.33 -5.20 15.60
N VAL A 385 -18.02 -5.10 15.34
CA VAL A 385 -17.45 -5.21 13.99
C VAL A 385 -16.22 -6.08 14.01
N GLY A 386 -16.10 -7.01 13.06
CA GLY A 386 -14.90 -7.82 12.88
C GLY A 386 -15.22 -9.13 12.19
N ALA A 387 -14.55 -10.21 12.60
CA ALA A 387 -14.90 -11.55 12.15
C ALA A 387 -14.59 -12.60 13.21
N ARG A 388 -15.33 -13.70 13.15
CA ARG A 388 -14.97 -14.95 13.83
C ARG A 388 -14.08 -15.75 12.91
N VAL A 389 -12.85 -16.03 13.34
CA VAL A 389 -11.81 -16.63 12.50
C VAL A 389 -11.85 -18.14 12.65
N GLY A 390 -12.12 -18.86 11.56
CA GLY A 390 -12.03 -20.31 11.48
C GLY A 390 -10.89 -20.78 10.58
N ASN A 391 -10.56 -22.07 10.63
CA ASN A 391 -9.53 -22.68 9.79
C ASN A 391 -10.18 -23.67 8.80
N ARG A 392 -9.99 -23.45 7.50
CA ARG A 392 -10.40 -24.35 6.41
C ARG A 392 -9.25 -25.20 5.89
N GLY A 393 -8.03 -24.93 6.36
CA GLY A 393 -6.82 -25.60 5.93
C GLY A 393 -6.76 -27.04 6.44
N PRO A 394 -5.94 -27.89 5.81
CA PRO A 394 -5.86 -29.30 6.17
C PRO A 394 -5.19 -29.56 7.53
N ASN A 395 -4.50 -28.57 8.10
CA ASN A 395 -3.74 -28.69 9.35
C ASN A 395 -4.26 -27.73 10.42
N PRO A 396 -4.24 -28.11 11.71
CA PRO A 396 -4.51 -27.19 12.81
C PRO A 396 -3.59 -25.96 12.79
N ALA A 397 -4.16 -24.79 13.07
CA ALA A 397 -3.46 -23.53 13.15
C ALA A 397 -3.34 -23.10 14.63
N ASP A 398 -2.17 -22.64 15.06
CA ASP A 398 -2.03 -22.14 16.43
C ASP A 398 -2.49 -20.67 16.49
N GLY A 399 -3.48 -20.39 17.33
CA GLY A 399 -4.04 -19.05 17.54
C GLY A 399 -3.00 -18.02 17.97
N ARG A 400 -1.87 -18.41 18.56
CA ARG A 400 -0.78 -17.48 18.92
C ARG A 400 -0.19 -16.73 17.72
N TYR A 401 -0.36 -17.26 16.53
CA TYR A 401 0.12 -16.66 15.29
C TYR A 401 -0.99 -15.91 14.54
N VAL A 402 -2.24 -15.95 15.01
CA VAL A 402 -3.37 -15.26 14.38
C VAL A 402 -3.46 -13.83 14.93
N THR A 403 -3.47 -12.85 14.03
CA THR A 403 -3.74 -11.45 14.35
C THR A 403 -4.91 -10.96 13.48
N VAL A 404 -5.90 -10.32 14.11
CA VAL A 404 -6.99 -9.64 13.41
C VAL A 404 -6.79 -8.14 13.56
N VAL A 405 -6.81 -7.44 12.43
CA VAL A 405 -6.66 -5.99 12.37
C VAL A 405 -7.92 -5.37 11.76
N LEU A 406 -8.57 -4.48 12.49
CA LEU A 406 -9.69 -3.68 12.00
C LEU A 406 -9.24 -2.22 11.83
N THR A 407 -9.35 -1.69 10.62
CA THR A 407 -9.12 -0.27 10.33
C THR A 407 -10.46 0.43 10.13
N LEU A 408 -10.76 1.38 11.02
CA LEU A 408 -12.00 2.13 11.06
C LEU A 408 -12.01 3.29 10.06
N ALA A 409 -13.16 3.50 9.41
CA ALA A 409 -13.45 4.68 8.61
C ALA A 409 -13.43 5.98 9.45
N ASP A 410 -13.29 7.13 8.78
CA ASP A 410 -13.19 8.42 9.44
C ASP A 410 -14.53 8.72 10.11
N GLY A 411 -14.55 9.01 11.42
CA GLY A 411 -15.80 9.23 12.16
C GLY A 411 -16.34 8.02 12.91
N LEU A 412 -15.69 6.86 12.88
CA LEU A 412 -15.96 5.74 13.81
C LEU A 412 -14.82 5.62 14.82
N LEU A 413 -15.14 5.22 16.05
CA LEU A 413 -14.16 5.09 17.15
C LEU A 413 -14.15 3.66 17.71
N GLY A 414 -12.96 3.20 18.12
CA GLY A 414 -12.85 1.94 18.86
C GLY A 414 -13.39 2.09 20.29
N GLY A 415 -13.79 0.97 20.89
CA GLY A 415 -14.30 0.93 22.26
C GLY A 415 -13.29 1.36 23.34
N PRO A 416 -13.75 1.49 24.60
CA PRO A 416 -12.93 1.94 25.72
C PRO A 416 -11.62 1.15 25.86
N GLY A 417 -10.49 1.86 25.99
CA GLY A 417 -9.15 1.27 26.13
C GLY A 417 -8.44 0.96 24.82
N THR A 418 -9.01 1.30 23.67
CA THR A 418 -8.32 1.24 22.37
C THR A 418 -7.79 2.61 21.95
N THR A 419 -6.62 2.66 21.32
CA THR A 419 -6.01 3.92 20.86
C THR A 419 -5.93 3.96 19.34
N GLY A 420 -6.59 4.95 18.73
CA GLY A 420 -6.53 5.20 17.29
C GLY A 420 -7.56 4.43 16.47
N ARG A 421 -7.42 4.49 15.14
CA ARG A 421 -8.38 3.93 14.16
C ARG A 421 -8.01 2.53 13.67
N ARG A 422 -6.84 2.02 14.05
CA ARG A 422 -6.37 0.68 13.73
C ARG A 422 -6.40 -0.15 15.01
N LEU A 423 -7.38 -1.03 15.11
CA LEU A 423 -7.58 -1.93 16.25
C LEU A 423 -6.94 -3.28 15.92
N THR A 424 -6.27 -3.88 16.89
CA THR A 424 -5.55 -5.15 16.70
C THR A 424 -5.89 -6.11 17.84
N ARG A 425 -6.11 -7.38 17.52
CA ARG A 425 -6.27 -8.47 18.48
C ARG A 425 -5.38 -9.65 18.06
N THR A 426 -4.60 -10.17 19.01
CA THR A 426 -3.79 -11.39 18.86
C THR A 426 -4.25 -12.40 19.90
N PHE A 427 -4.31 -13.68 19.53
CA PHE A 427 -4.89 -14.72 20.38
C PHE A 427 -3.82 -15.53 21.13
N THR A 428 -4.24 -16.29 22.14
CA THR A 428 -3.34 -17.07 23.00
C THR A 428 -3.44 -18.56 22.67
N GLY A 429 -2.43 -19.16 22.04
CA GLY A 429 -2.11 -20.60 22.04
C GLY A 429 -3.18 -21.63 21.62
N GLN A 430 -4.41 -21.20 21.34
CA GLN A 430 -5.55 -22.06 21.10
C GLN A 430 -5.44 -22.65 19.70
N GLN A 431 -5.50 -23.98 19.61
CA GLN A 431 -5.49 -24.67 18.32
C GLN A 431 -6.83 -24.51 17.60
N LEU A 432 -6.79 -23.92 16.40
CA LEU A 432 -7.87 -23.89 15.43
C LEU A 432 -7.80 -25.15 14.57
N VAL A 433 -8.52 -26.18 14.98
CA VAL A 433 -8.64 -27.44 14.24
C VAL A 433 -9.44 -27.20 12.95
N PRO A 434 -9.08 -27.83 11.82
CA PRO A 434 -9.81 -27.67 10.56
C PRO A 434 -11.31 -27.90 10.72
N HIS A 435 -12.12 -26.97 10.23
CA HIS A 435 -13.58 -26.98 10.28
C HIS A 435 -14.18 -27.08 11.70
N GLN A 436 -13.41 -26.73 12.74
CA GLN A 436 -13.84 -26.79 14.13
C GLN A 436 -13.35 -25.57 14.93
N GLY A 437 -14.25 -25.00 15.73
CA GLY A 437 -13.95 -23.86 16.59
C GLY A 437 -13.66 -22.56 15.82
N THR A 438 -13.68 -21.44 16.54
CA THR A 438 -13.38 -20.12 15.98
C THR A 438 -12.64 -19.26 17.00
N LEU A 439 -11.78 -18.36 16.55
CA LEU A 439 -11.22 -17.27 17.36
C LEU A 439 -12.07 -16.01 17.20
N ASP A 440 -12.40 -15.33 18.30
CA ASP A 440 -13.28 -14.17 18.27
C ASP A 440 -12.51 -12.87 17.97
N GLY A 441 -12.44 -12.49 16.70
CA GLY A 441 -11.79 -11.28 16.20
C GLY A 441 -12.73 -10.07 16.11
N VAL A 442 -13.75 -10.01 16.96
CA VAL A 442 -14.77 -8.95 16.95
C VAL A 442 -14.39 -7.83 17.92
N PHE A 443 -14.52 -6.59 17.46
CA PHE A 443 -14.23 -5.37 18.22
C PHE A 443 -15.52 -4.62 18.52
N ARG A 444 -15.57 -4.01 19.71
CA ARG A 444 -16.59 -3.02 20.06
C ARG A 444 -16.20 -1.68 19.42
N VAL A 445 -17.11 -1.09 18.67
CA VAL A 445 -16.94 0.16 17.92
C VAL A 445 -18.12 1.08 18.23
N SER A 446 -17.93 2.39 18.18
CA SER A 446 -18.99 3.38 18.34
C SER A 446 -19.06 4.34 17.16
N ALA A 447 -20.28 4.82 16.88
CA ALA A 447 -20.52 5.96 16.00
C ALA A 447 -20.87 7.18 16.88
N PRO A 448 -19.92 8.08 17.19
CA PRO A 448 -20.18 9.28 17.99
C PRO A 448 -21.39 10.10 17.51
N ASP A 449 -21.98 10.91 18.40
CA ASP A 449 -23.09 11.82 18.06
C ASP A 449 -22.73 12.82 16.95
N SER A 450 -21.45 13.16 16.84
CA SER A 450 -20.89 14.04 15.81
C SER A 450 -20.67 13.35 14.47
N THR A 451 -20.85 12.04 14.35
CA THR A 451 -20.61 11.29 13.10
C THR A 451 -21.72 11.61 12.08
N PRO A 452 -21.37 12.14 10.89
CA PRO A 452 -22.36 12.40 9.86
C PRO A 452 -23.13 11.14 9.44
N PRO A 453 -24.40 11.25 9.01
CA PRO A 453 -25.08 10.12 8.38
C PRO A 453 -24.40 9.78 7.05
N GLY A 454 -24.24 8.49 6.77
CA GLY A 454 -23.58 8.05 5.54
C GLY A 454 -23.08 6.62 5.56
N LEU A 455 -22.45 6.22 4.45
CA LEU A 455 -21.80 4.92 4.32
C LEU A 455 -20.32 5.05 4.73
N TYR A 456 -19.93 4.24 5.72
CA TYR A 456 -18.59 4.16 6.25
C TYR A 456 -18.00 2.80 5.90
N THR A 457 -16.84 2.81 5.26
CA THR A 457 -16.19 1.58 4.79
C THR A 457 -14.98 1.28 5.65
N CYS A 458 -15.10 0.28 6.52
CA CYS A 458 -13.97 -0.22 7.30
C CYS A 458 -13.25 -1.35 6.54
N THR A 459 -11.99 -1.58 6.86
CA THR A 459 -11.25 -2.75 6.35
C THR A 459 -10.88 -3.67 7.49
N LEU A 460 -11.06 -4.97 7.28
CA LEU A 460 -10.66 -6.01 8.21
C LEU A 460 -9.60 -6.87 7.55
N GLU A 461 -8.51 -7.14 8.25
CA GLU A 461 -7.42 -8.02 7.82
C GLU A 461 -7.26 -9.16 8.84
N ILE A 462 -7.17 -10.39 8.33
CA ILE A 462 -6.76 -11.58 9.08
C ILE A 462 -5.34 -11.90 8.67
N GLN A 463 -4.45 -12.06 9.64
CA GLN A 463 -3.03 -12.32 9.45
C GLN A 463 -2.64 -13.60 10.18
N TYR A 464 -1.69 -14.35 9.61
CA TYR A 464 -1.05 -15.47 10.29
C TYR A 464 0.47 -15.29 10.25
N SER A 465 1.12 -15.24 11.41
CA SER A 465 2.55 -14.92 11.55
C SER A 465 2.97 -13.59 10.91
N GLY A 466 2.03 -12.65 10.72
CA GLY A 466 2.26 -11.36 10.06
C GLY A 466 2.09 -11.37 8.53
N ASP A 467 1.87 -12.54 7.91
CA ASP A 467 1.61 -12.67 6.48
C ASP A 467 0.13 -12.41 6.12
N LEU A 468 -0.08 -11.71 5.01
CA LEU A 468 -1.38 -11.44 4.39
C LEU A 468 -1.67 -12.37 3.18
N ASN A 469 -0.86 -13.40 2.94
CA ASN A 469 -1.05 -14.34 1.81
C ASN A 469 -2.03 -15.47 2.16
N LEU A 470 -3.06 -15.15 2.94
CA LEU A 470 -4.14 -16.06 3.31
C LEU A 470 -5.30 -15.92 2.31
N LYS A 471 -6.05 -16.99 2.07
CA LYS A 471 -7.20 -16.97 1.17
C LYS A 471 -8.39 -16.30 1.87
N ASP A 472 -8.97 -15.26 1.26
CA ASP A 472 -10.09 -14.49 1.83
C ASP A 472 -9.75 -13.83 3.17
N ASN A 473 -8.67 -13.06 3.21
CA ASN A 473 -8.15 -12.51 4.46
C ASN A 473 -8.40 -11.02 4.65
N THR A 474 -8.88 -10.35 3.60
CA THR A 474 -9.21 -8.93 3.62
C THR A 474 -10.69 -8.76 3.31
N TYR A 475 -11.39 -8.03 4.17
CA TYR A 475 -12.82 -7.76 4.02
C TYR A 475 -13.09 -6.27 4.05
N THR A 476 -13.98 -5.85 3.15
CA THR A 476 -14.54 -4.51 3.14
C THR A 476 -15.87 -4.55 3.90
N LEU A 477 -15.97 -3.80 4.98
CA LEU A 477 -17.10 -3.80 5.89
C LEU A 477 -17.91 -2.49 5.77
N PRO A 478 -18.97 -2.46 4.95
CA PRO A 478 -19.84 -1.30 4.83
C PRO A 478 -20.75 -1.17 6.05
N ILE A 479 -20.73 0.01 6.68
CA ILE A 479 -21.58 0.35 7.82
C ILE A 479 -22.33 1.64 7.47
N THR A 480 -23.66 1.59 7.46
CA THR A 480 -24.47 2.79 7.25
C THR A 480 -24.77 3.43 8.61
N VAL A 481 -24.18 4.58 8.89
CA VAL A 481 -24.54 5.41 10.04
C VAL A 481 -25.79 6.19 9.68
N THR A 482 -26.81 6.05 10.52
CA THR A 482 -28.10 6.72 10.38
C THR A 482 -28.33 7.66 11.53
N VAL A 483 -29.06 8.73 11.26
CA VAL A 483 -29.61 9.55 12.32
C VAL A 483 -30.93 8.93 12.81
N PRO A 484 -31.26 9.08 14.11
CA PRO A 484 -32.57 8.69 14.64
C PRO A 484 -33.72 9.36 13.86
N ALA A 485 -34.94 8.85 13.98
CA ALA A 485 -36.11 9.52 13.39
C ALA A 485 -36.17 10.99 13.88
N PRO A 486 -36.37 11.98 12.98
CA PRO A 486 -36.41 13.37 13.38
C PRO A 486 -37.52 13.65 14.40
N VAL A 487 -37.23 14.49 15.39
CA VAL A 487 -38.25 15.01 16.28
C VAL A 487 -39.13 15.97 15.49
N ALA A 488 -40.42 15.67 15.42
CA ALA A 488 -41.40 16.53 14.75
C ALA A 488 -41.80 17.76 15.59
N ASP A 489 -41.32 17.84 16.83
CA ASP A 489 -41.57 18.95 17.75
C ASP A 489 -40.50 20.03 17.62
N GLU A 490 -40.89 21.22 17.20
CA GLU A 490 -40.05 22.40 17.07
C GLU A 490 -39.42 22.87 18.39
N THR A 491 -39.95 22.46 19.54
CA THR A 491 -39.37 22.76 20.86
C THR A 491 -38.04 22.03 21.12
N ALA A 492 -37.67 21.06 20.27
CA ALA A 492 -36.35 20.45 20.29
C ALA A 492 -35.25 21.33 19.66
N LEU A 493 -35.61 22.41 18.95
CA LEU A 493 -34.66 23.40 18.45
C LEU A 493 -34.23 24.35 19.58
N THR A 494 -32.97 24.77 19.55
CA THR A 494 -32.52 25.97 20.27
C THR A 494 -32.48 27.13 19.29
N ILE A 495 -33.18 28.21 19.64
CA ILE A 495 -33.38 29.37 18.77
C ILE A 495 -32.94 30.62 19.50
N TYR A 496 -32.06 31.42 18.88
CA TYR A 496 -31.60 32.68 19.44
C TYR A 496 -31.22 33.69 18.35
N GLN A 497 -31.26 34.97 18.71
CA GLN A 497 -30.73 36.05 17.86
C GLN A 497 -29.20 36.00 17.90
N ASP A 498 -28.58 35.79 16.75
CA ASP A 498 -27.14 35.59 16.60
C ASP A 498 -26.39 36.90 16.38
N THR A 499 -27.02 37.86 15.68
CA THR A 499 -26.47 39.21 15.49
C THR A 499 -27.50 40.27 15.89
N VAL A 500 -27.03 41.37 16.47
CA VAL A 500 -27.87 42.53 16.84
C VAL A 500 -27.65 43.63 15.80
N PRO A 501 -28.71 44.11 15.11
CA PRO A 501 -28.55 45.14 14.10
C PRO A 501 -28.26 46.50 14.75
N GLU A 502 -27.15 47.14 14.36
CA GLU A 502 -26.80 48.52 14.76
C GLU A 502 -26.84 49.44 13.54
N VAL A 503 -27.71 50.46 13.53
CA VAL A 503 -27.91 51.31 12.35
C VAL A 503 -28.46 52.70 12.68
N ALA A 504 -28.18 53.71 11.85
CA ALA A 504 -28.73 55.06 12.00
C ALA A 504 -30.21 55.13 11.60
N PRO A 505 -30.99 56.13 12.10
CA PRO A 505 -32.39 56.30 11.73
C PRO A 505 -32.61 56.34 10.22
N GLY A 506 -33.64 55.64 9.75
CA GLY A 506 -34.02 55.56 8.34
C GLY A 506 -33.16 54.64 7.46
N GLN A 507 -32.10 54.04 7.99
CA GLN A 507 -31.19 53.18 7.21
C GLN A 507 -31.52 51.68 7.37
N ARG A 508 -31.20 50.90 6.34
CA ARG A 508 -31.43 49.45 6.27
C ARG A 508 -30.21 48.67 6.72
N THR A 509 -30.43 47.51 7.34
CA THR A 509 -29.44 46.52 7.73
C THR A 509 -30.10 45.13 7.79
N SER A 510 -29.42 44.12 8.33
CA SER A 510 -29.99 42.82 8.64
C SER A 510 -29.50 42.30 9.98
N PHE A 511 -30.18 41.29 10.49
CA PHE A 511 -29.74 40.52 11.64
C PHE A 511 -30.01 39.03 11.41
N ASP A 512 -29.34 38.20 12.19
CA ASP A 512 -29.35 36.76 12.04
C ASP A 512 -30.08 36.08 13.19
N VAL A 513 -30.88 35.07 12.87
CA VAL A 513 -31.52 34.16 13.82
C VAL A 513 -30.99 32.77 13.56
N ARG A 514 -30.42 32.15 14.59
CA ARG A 514 -29.81 30.82 14.47
C ARG A 514 -30.71 29.76 15.10
N TYR A 515 -30.84 28.65 14.38
CA TYR A 515 -31.52 27.43 14.80
C TYR A 515 -30.48 26.31 14.95
N THR A 516 -30.41 25.70 16.13
CA THR A 516 -29.48 24.60 16.43
C THR A 516 -30.21 23.45 17.14
N SER A 517 -29.52 22.30 17.27
CA SER A 517 -29.97 21.17 18.07
C SER A 517 -28.87 20.83 19.09
N PRO A 518 -29.08 21.02 20.41
CA PRO A 518 -28.04 20.93 21.44
C PRO A 518 -27.25 19.61 21.50
N THR A 519 -27.85 18.50 21.06
CA THR A 519 -27.21 17.16 21.01
C THR A 519 -26.96 16.70 19.58
N GLY A 520 -27.11 17.58 18.61
CA GLY A 520 -27.07 17.24 17.19
C GLY A 520 -28.28 16.44 16.72
N GLN A 521 -29.26 16.08 17.58
CA GLN A 521 -30.48 15.34 17.25
C GLN A 521 -31.17 15.90 16.00
N PRO A 522 -31.72 15.07 15.09
CA PRO A 522 -32.42 15.58 13.92
C PRO A 522 -33.75 16.15 14.37
N VAL A 523 -34.04 17.37 13.95
CA VAL A 523 -35.31 18.02 14.25
C VAL A 523 -35.91 18.43 12.92
N ASN A 524 -37.15 18.03 12.68
CA ASN A 524 -37.88 18.33 11.46
C ASN A 524 -39.35 18.58 11.82
N PRO A 525 -39.70 19.81 12.20
CA PRO A 525 -41.08 20.14 12.56
C PRO A 525 -42.02 20.24 11.35
N GLY A 526 -41.49 20.06 10.13
CA GLY A 526 -42.21 20.34 8.90
C GLY A 526 -42.39 21.84 8.68
N THR A 527 -43.23 22.19 7.72
CA THR A 527 -43.51 23.60 7.41
C THR A 527 -44.33 24.23 8.54
N ILE A 528 -43.73 25.15 9.28
CA ILE A 528 -44.37 25.88 10.38
C ILE A 528 -44.43 27.38 10.10
N THR A 529 -45.39 28.05 10.72
CA THR A 529 -45.50 29.51 10.70
C THR A 529 -44.68 30.10 11.83
N GLN A 530 -43.87 31.10 11.48
CA GLN A 530 -42.93 31.77 12.37
C GLN A 530 -43.25 33.26 12.32
N ARG A 531 -43.63 33.84 13.47
CA ARG A 531 -44.04 35.25 13.56
C ARG A 531 -42.97 36.04 14.28
N PHE A 532 -42.40 37.00 13.58
CA PHE A 532 -41.45 37.96 14.09
C PHE A 532 -42.14 39.29 14.30
N THR A 533 -41.83 39.93 15.42
CA THR A 533 -42.24 41.29 15.77
C THR A 533 -40.96 42.09 15.92
N ALA A 534 -40.78 43.13 15.11
CA ALA A 534 -39.58 43.97 15.13
C ALA A 534 -39.35 44.61 16.53
N PRO A 535 -38.20 45.18 16.85
CA PRO A 535 -38.13 46.14 17.95
C PRO A 535 -38.87 47.43 17.58
N THR A 536 -39.38 48.21 18.53
CA THR A 536 -40.21 49.41 18.23
C THR A 536 -39.49 50.52 17.46
N GLY A 537 -38.15 50.51 17.43
CA GLY A 537 -37.35 51.41 16.61
C GLY A 537 -37.10 50.90 15.18
N PHE A 538 -37.66 49.75 14.78
CA PHE A 538 -37.35 49.06 13.53
C PHE A 538 -38.61 48.55 12.81
N ALA A 539 -38.49 48.38 11.50
CA ALA A 539 -39.45 47.71 10.64
C ALA A 539 -38.76 46.65 9.78
N PHE A 540 -39.37 45.48 9.59
CA PHE A 540 -38.88 44.48 8.66
C PHE A 540 -39.00 44.95 7.21
N THR A 541 -38.00 44.62 6.39
CA THR A 541 -37.96 45.00 4.97
C THR A 541 -37.34 43.88 4.14
N GLY A 542 -37.50 43.97 2.82
CA GLY A 542 -36.76 43.11 1.88
C GLY A 542 -37.09 41.62 1.97
N GLN A 543 -36.21 40.81 1.39
CA GLN A 543 -36.37 39.36 1.25
C GLN A 543 -35.50 38.65 2.30
N PRO A 544 -36.08 37.96 3.30
CA PRO A 544 -35.33 37.11 4.21
C PRO A 544 -34.78 35.88 3.49
N THR A 545 -33.60 35.44 3.91
CA THR A 545 -32.90 34.27 3.36
C THR A 545 -32.53 33.28 4.46
N TYR A 546 -32.26 32.04 4.08
CA TYR A 546 -31.65 31.04 4.97
C TYR A 546 -30.31 30.55 4.40
N ALA A 547 -29.44 30.07 5.28
CA ALA A 547 -28.22 29.38 4.90
C ALA A 547 -27.82 28.29 5.91
N TYR A 548 -27.25 27.21 5.38
CA TYR A 548 -26.47 26.21 6.09
C TYR A 548 -25.00 26.38 5.68
N TYR A 549 -24.14 26.69 6.65
CA TYR A 549 -22.73 26.99 6.38
C TYR A 549 -21.81 25.77 6.51
N GLU A 550 -22.23 24.74 7.26
CA GLU A 550 -21.40 23.58 7.64
C GLU A 550 -21.80 22.30 6.87
N THR A 551 -22.12 22.42 5.59
CA THR A 551 -22.49 21.27 4.75
C THR A 551 -21.31 20.75 3.92
N VAL A 552 -21.34 19.46 3.59
CA VAL A 552 -20.34 18.82 2.72
C VAL A 552 -20.36 19.32 1.27
N HIS A 553 -21.40 20.06 0.87
CA HIS A 553 -21.57 20.62 -0.48
C HIS A 553 -21.28 22.12 -0.55
N GLY A 554 -20.70 22.71 0.51
CA GLY A 554 -20.52 24.17 0.62
C GLY A 554 -21.75 24.87 1.21
N ILE A 555 -21.85 26.18 1.04
CA ILE A 555 -22.98 26.95 1.58
C ILE A 555 -24.25 26.61 0.80
N VAL A 556 -25.24 26.02 1.48
CA VAL A 556 -26.58 25.79 0.93
C VAL A 556 -27.48 26.94 1.40
N SER A 557 -27.98 27.77 0.49
CA SER A 557 -28.78 28.95 0.82
C SER A 557 -29.99 29.14 -0.10
N GLY A 558 -30.95 29.94 0.35
CA GLY A 558 -32.14 30.25 -0.44
C GLY A 558 -33.03 31.34 0.16
N ASN A 559 -34.09 31.68 -0.57
CA ASN A 559 -35.08 32.67 -0.15
C ASN A 559 -36.16 32.02 0.73
N LEU A 560 -36.61 32.75 1.76
CA LEU A 560 -37.72 32.32 2.61
C LEU A 560 -39.05 32.89 2.09
N GLY A 561 -40.07 32.03 2.02
CA GLY A 561 -41.45 32.47 1.79
C GLY A 561 -41.91 33.32 2.97
N HIS A 562 -42.31 34.56 2.71
CA HIS A 562 -42.63 35.52 3.76
C HIS A 562 -43.76 36.48 3.37
N ARG A 563 -44.39 37.07 4.40
CA ARG A 563 -45.22 38.26 4.27
C ARG A 563 -44.88 39.27 5.36
N ILE A 564 -44.98 40.55 5.03
CA ILE A 564 -44.78 41.65 5.98
C ILE A 564 -46.13 42.34 6.17
N GLU A 565 -46.54 42.49 7.43
CA GLU A 565 -47.81 43.09 7.84
C GLU A 565 -47.56 44.25 8.80
N ASP A 566 -48.64 44.94 9.19
CA ASP A 566 -48.65 45.95 10.26
C ASP A 566 -47.62 47.06 10.01
N GLY A 567 -47.50 47.51 8.75
CA GLY A 567 -46.55 48.57 8.37
C GLY A 567 -45.08 48.20 8.54
N GLY A 568 -44.73 46.91 8.53
CA GLY A 568 -43.36 46.44 8.77
C GLY A 568 -43.12 45.98 10.21
N ARG A 569 -44.11 46.12 11.10
CA ARG A 569 -44.01 45.68 12.51
C ARG A 569 -43.95 44.17 12.64
N THR A 570 -44.61 43.44 11.73
CA THR A 570 -44.75 41.99 11.76
C THR A 570 -44.17 41.37 10.49
N LEU A 571 -43.28 40.39 10.66
CA LEU A 571 -42.81 39.51 9.59
C LEU A 571 -43.29 38.09 9.87
N ILE A 572 -43.90 37.44 8.88
CA ILE A 572 -44.33 36.05 9.00
C ILE A 572 -43.61 35.23 7.94
N ILE A 573 -42.89 34.22 8.39
CA ILE A 573 -42.18 33.25 7.56
C ILE A 573 -42.91 31.91 7.65
N THR A 574 -43.17 31.29 6.51
CA THR A 574 -43.70 29.93 6.43
C THR A 574 -42.64 29.05 5.79
N ALA A 575 -41.92 28.31 6.63
CA ALA A 575 -40.78 27.50 6.21
C ALA A 575 -40.59 26.31 7.17
N ASN A 576 -39.80 25.33 6.74
CA ASN A 576 -39.40 24.19 7.56
C ASN A 576 -38.00 24.40 8.14
N PRO A 577 -37.85 24.80 9.42
CA PRO A 577 -36.56 24.96 10.08
C PRO A 577 -36.01 23.61 10.55
N HIS A 578 -35.61 22.76 9.59
CA HIS A 578 -35.05 21.45 9.88
C HIS A 578 -33.53 21.54 10.08
N VAL A 579 -32.99 20.71 10.97
CA VAL A 579 -31.54 20.61 11.20
C VAL A 579 -31.13 19.15 11.38
N ASN A 580 -29.94 18.80 10.89
CA ASN A 580 -29.31 17.48 11.07
C ASN A 580 -30.14 16.29 10.53
N THR A 581 -30.95 16.49 9.50
CA THR A 581 -31.78 15.44 8.88
C THR A 581 -31.11 14.78 7.67
N THR A 582 -30.20 15.48 7.01
CA THR A 582 -29.42 15.06 5.84
C THR A 582 -28.00 15.63 5.91
N THR A 583 -27.15 15.34 4.94
CA THR A 583 -25.81 15.95 4.82
C THR A 583 -25.85 17.40 4.32
N SER A 584 -26.95 17.83 3.70
CA SER A 584 -27.15 19.18 3.17
C SER A 584 -27.75 20.17 4.18
N ASP A 585 -28.18 19.69 5.36
CA ASP A 585 -28.74 20.49 6.45
C ASP A 585 -28.01 20.22 7.79
N ALA A 586 -26.78 19.71 7.69
CA ALA A 586 -25.93 19.43 8.84
C ALA A 586 -25.53 20.73 9.56
N GLY A 587 -25.65 20.73 10.89
CA GLY A 587 -25.25 21.85 11.73
C GLY A 587 -26.33 22.90 11.93
N SER A 588 -25.91 24.15 12.03
CA SER A 588 -26.80 25.29 12.32
C SER A 588 -27.46 25.83 11.06
N MET A 589 -28.75 26.16 11.15
CA MET A 589 -29.45 26.93 10.13
C MET A 589 -29.49 28.41 10.55
N ILE A 590 -29.16 29.32 9.64
CA ILE A 590 -29.15 30.77 9.90
C ILE A 590 -30.18 31.45 9.00
N TYR A 591 -31.08 32.23 9.59
CA TYR A 591 -31.96 33.14 8.87
C TYR A 591 -31.40 34.55 8.92
N THR A 592 -31.16 35.15 7.76
CA THR A 592 -30.77 36.57 7.66
C THR A 592 -32.01 37.39 7.34
N ILE A 593 -32.40 38.25 8.28
CA ILE A 593 -33.65 39.01 8.24
C ILE A 593 -33.33 40.50 8.04
N PRO A 594 -33.74 41.11 6.91
CA PRO A 594 -33.51 42.53 6.69
C PRO A 594 -34.49 43.41 7.48
N VAL A 595 -33.96 44.50 8.01
CA VAL A 595 -34.68 45.48 8.83
C VAL A 595 -34.24 46.90 8.49
N GLN A 596 -35.08 47.87 8.82
CA GLN A 596 -34.80 49.29 8.69
C GLN A 596 -35.09 49.97 10.02
N ALA A 597 -34.17 50.80 10.52
CA ALA A 597 -34.51 51.68 11.64
C ALA A 597 -35.53 52.72 11.18
N LEU A 598 -36.56 52.97 12.00
CA LEU A 598 -37.55 53.98 11.68
C LEU A 598 -36.87 55.36 11.55
N PRO A 599 -37.30 56.22 10.59
CA PRO A 599 -36.67 57.53 10.39
C PRO A 599 -36.68 58.44 11.62
N ASP A 600 -37.66 58.25 12.50
CA ASP A 600 -37.88 59.00 13.74
C ASP A 600 -37.46 58.24 15.00
N ALA A 601 -36.82 57.07 14.86
CA ALA A 601 -36.34 56.31 16.01
C ALA A 601 -35.25 57.07 16.77
N ALA A 602 -35.45 57.22 18.08
CA ALA A 602 -34.45 57.81 18.96
C ALA A 602 -33.20 56.90 19.06
N PRO A 603 -32.00 57.48 19.20
CA PRO A 603 -30.81 56.69 19.49
C PRO A 603 -30.97 55.87 20.77
N GLY A 604 -30.67 54.58 20.73
CA GLY A 604 -30.86 53.68 21.87
C GLY A 604 -30.98 52.22 21.48
N GLN A 605 -31.02 51.37 22.50
CA GLN A 605 -31.25 49.94 22.38
C GLN A 605 -32.75 49.63 22.54
N TYR A 606 -33.26 48.76 21.68
CA TYR A 606 -34.66 48.35 21.61
C TYR A 606 -34.73 46.83 21.77
N ASP A 607 -35.11 46.35 22.94
CA ASP A 607 -35.15 44.91 23.30
C ASP A 607 -36.59 44.39 23.42
N ASN A 608 -37.52 44.93 22.62
CA ASN A 608 -38.94 44.62 22.69
C ASN A 608 -39.48 43.98 21.40
N GLY A 609 -38.58 43.44 20.58
CA GLY A 609 -38.95 42.55 19.48
C GLY A 609 -39.08 41.11 19.97
N SER A 610 -39.71 40.26 19.17
CA SER A 610 -39.79 38.83 19.48
C SER A 610 -39.85 37.98 18.23
N ALA A 611 -39.41 36.72 18.35
CA ALA A 611 -39.61 35.67 17.37
C ALA A 611 -40.39 34.52 18.01
N SER A 612 -41.61 34.31 17.54
CA SER A 612 -42.46 33.18 17.93
C SER A 612 -42.38 32.11 16.84
N VAL A 613 -41.77 30.97 17.17
CA VAL A 613 -41.52 29.86 16.24
C VAL A 613 -42.33 28.65 16.71
N GLY A 614 -43.49 28.41 16.07
CA GLY A 614 -44.41 27.37 16.52
C GLY A 614 -44.77 27.49 18.01
N ARG A 615 -44.57 26.40 18.76
CA ARG A 615 -44.79 26.27 20.21
C ARG A 615 -43.57 26.60 21.06
N HIS A 616 -42.45 27.03 20.45
CA HIS A 616 -41.27 27.44 21.20
C HIS A 616 -41.56 28.69 22.03
N THR A 617 -40.93 28.81 23.20
CA THR A 617 -41.00 30.04 24.00
C THR A 617 -40.49 31.22 23.16
N PRO A 618 -41.19 32.37 23.10
CA PRO A 618 -40.78 33.49 22.26
C PRO A 618 -39.35 33.94 22.55
N VAL A 619 -38.55 34.03 21.49
CA VAL A 619 -37.16 34.50 21.56
C VAL A 619 -37.17 36.02 21.50
N GLN A 620 -36.49 36.69 22.45
CA GLN A 620 -36.34 38.14 22.43
C GLN A 620 -35.48 38.60 21.25
N ILE A 621 -35.94 39.62 20.53
CA ILE A 621 -35.22 40.23 19.41
C ILE A 621 -34.94 41.69 19.77
N SER A 622 -33.68 42.06 19.59
CA SER A 622 -33.15 43.39 19.90
C SER A 622 -32.62 44.10 18.66
N GLY A 623 -32.46 45.42 18.77
CA GLY A 623 -31.79 46.25 17.77
C GLY A 623 -31.34 47.58 18.38
N LYS A 624 -30.33 48.21 17.78
CA LYS A 624 -29.76 49.47 18.29
C LYS A 624 -29.77 50.55 17.22
N VAL A 625 -30.41 51.68 17.54
CA VAL A 625 -30.41 52.87 16.70
C VAL A 625 -29.28 53.81 17.15
N THR A 626 -28.43 54.25 16.22
CA THR A 626 -27.25 55.08 16.54
C THR A 626 -27.56 56.59 16.49
N GLY A 627 -26.72 57.39 17.18
CA GLY A 627 -26.89 58.82 17.50
C GLY A 627 -26.93 59.84 16.37
N GLY A 628 -26.88 59.42 15.11
CA GLY A 628 -26.88 60.33 13.96
C GLY A 628 -26.04 59.77 12.81
N SER A 629 -26.48 60.04 11.58
CA SER A 629 -25.67 59.83 10.38
C SER A 629 -24.31 60.52 10.58
N GLN A 630 -23.21 59.79 10.45
CA GLN A 630 -21.92 60.44 10.27
C GLN A 630 -21.92 61.01 8.84
N ASP A 631 -22.34 62.27 8.76
CA ASP A 631 -22.71 62.98 7.53
C ASP A 631 -21.53 63.17 6.57
N GLU A 632 -21.86 63.36 5.30
CA GLU A 632 -20.95 63.42 4.15
C GLU A 632 -19.94 64.56 4.22
N SER A 633 -20.09 65.52 5.15
CA SER A 633 -19.20 66.65 5.35
C SER A 633 -17.75 66.27 5.66
N ALA A 634 -17.53 65.03 6.12
CA ALA A 634 -16.20 64.46 6.34
C ALA A 634 -15.63 63.75 5.10
N LEU A 635 -16.33 63.77 3.96
CA LEU A 635 -15.82 63.24 2.69
C LEU A 635 -15.14 64.34 1.88
N ARG A 636 -14.08 63.96 1.18
CA ARG A 636 -13.43 64.73 0.13
C ARG A 636 -13.51 63.94 -1.17
N VAL A 637 -14.03 64.57 -2.22
CA VAL A 637 -14.23 63.94 -3.52
C VAL A 637 -13.33 64.61 -4.55
N VAL A 638 -12.61 63.81 -5.34
CA VAL A 638 -11.72 64.29 -6.40
C VAL A 638 -11.89 63.44 -7.64
N GLN A 639 -11.92 64.08 -8.82
CA GLN A 639 -11.76 63.37 -10.09
C GLN A 639 -10.31 62.89 -10.20
N ALA A 640 -10.08 61.58 -10.03
CA ALA A 640 -8.73 61.01 -9.98
C ALA A 640 -8.03 61.02 -11.35
N SER A 641 -8.80 61.11 -12.45
CA SER A 641 -8.28 61.17 -13.82
C SER A 641 -9.25 61.90 -14.75
N VAL A 642 -8.73 62.72 -15.65
CA VAL A 642 -9.52 63.35 -16.72
C VAL A 642 -9.72 62.35 -17.87
N PRO A 643 -10.94 61.87 -18.16
CA PRO A 643 -11.19 60.95 -19.26
C PRO A 643 -10.91 61.63 -20.61
N ALA A 644 -10.32 60.87 -21.54
CA ALA A 644 -10.15 61.30 -22.91
C ALA A 644 -10.73 60.25 -23.87
N ALA A 645 -11.53 60.68 -24.86
CA ALA A 645 -12.15 59.79 -25.83
C ALA A 645 -12.39 60.51 -27.17
N ALA A 646 -12.19 59.80 -28.29
CA ALA A 646 -12.58 60.30 -29.61
C ALA A 646 -14.13 60.30 -29.75
N PRO A 647 -14.72 61.14 -30.62
CA PRO A 647 -16.17 61.16 -30.83
C PRO A 647 -16.76 59.76 -31.06
N GLY A 648 -17.79 59.41 -30.28
CA GLY A 648 -18.44 58.10 -30.30
C GLY A 648 -17.77 57.02 -29.43
N GLN A 649 -16.56 57.23 -28.92
CA GLN A 649 -15.83 56.28 -28.07
C GLN A 649 -16.24 56.40 -26.60
N THR A 650 -16.29 55.26 -25.91
CA THR A 650 -16.49 55.16 -24.46
C THR A 650 -15.15 55.01 -23.75
N THR A 651 -14.99 55.72 -22.64
CA THR A 651 -13.86 55.59 -21.73
C THR A 651 -14.36 55.55 -20.28
N LYS A 652 -13.46 55.34 -19.32
CA LYS A 652 -13.79 55.35 -17.89
C LYS A 652 -12.92 56.35 -17.16
N PHE A 653 -13.45 56.90 -16.08
CA PHE A 653 -12.66 57.67 -15.12
C PHE A 653 -13.07 57.32 -13.70
N ASN A 654 -12.20 57.65 -12.75
CA ASN A 654 -12.43 57.39 -11.34
C ASN A 654 -12.79 58.69 -10.61
N LEU A 655 -13.83 58.61 -9.78
CA LEU A 655 -14.04 59.53 -8.68
C LEU A 655 -13.49 58.88 -7.42
N GLU A 656 -12.52 59.53 -6.81
CA GLU A 656 -11.97 59.12 -5.52
C GLU A 656 -12.68 59.88 -4.40
N ILE A 657 -13.30 59.12 -3.49
CA ILE A 657 -13.98 59.59 -2.29
C ILE A 657 -13.10 59.19 -1.11
N ARG A 658 -12.59 60.16 -0.35
CA ARG A 658 -11.74 59.94 0.83
C ARG A 658 -12.39 60.49 2.08
N SER A 659 -12.12 59.88 3.22
CA SER A 659 -12.44 60.48 4.50
C SER A 659 -11.39 61.51 4.91
N LEU A 660 -11.82 62.69 5.34
CA LEU A 660 -11.00 63.73 5.93
C LEU A 660 -10.46 63.22 7.28
N ASN A 661 -9.14 63.34 7.46
CA ASN A 661 -8.45 62.93 8.69
C ASN A 661 -8.71 61.48 9.12
N ASN A 662 -9.02 60.57 8.18
CA ASN A 662 -9.39 59.18 8.42
C ASN A 662 -10.55 58.98 9.42
N GLN A 663 -11.44 59.97 9.57
CA GLN A 663 -12.61 59.81 10.43
C GLN A 663 -13.54 58.71 9.87
N PRO A 664 -14.28 57.97 10.72
CA PRO A 664 -15.41 57.18 10.26
C PRO A 664 -16.44 58.10 9.61
N VAL A 665 -17.01 57.66 8.48
CA VAL A 665 -18.05 58.38 7.74
C VAL A 665 -19.04 57.35 7.24
N ASN A 666 -20.31 57.51 7.58
CA ASN A 666 -21.39 56.63 7.15
C ASN A 666 -22.64 57.48 6.89
N PRO A 667 -22.74 58.06 5.69
CA PRO A 667 -23.87 58.91 5.36
C PRO A 667 -25.14 58.10 5.11
N GLY A 668 -25.03 56.77 5.08
CA GLY A 668 -26.11 55.90 4.65
C GLY A 668 -26.25 55.90 3.13
N THR A 669 -27.29 55.25 2.62
CA THR A 669 -27.57 55.26 1.19
C THR A 669 -28.08 56.63 0.75
N ILE A 670 -27.31 57.29 -0.13
CA ILE A 670 -27.59 58.63 -0.64
C ILE A 670 -27.67 58.62 -2.17
N GLU A 671 -28.38 59.59 -2.75
CA GLU A 671 -28.36 59.82 -4.19
C GLU A 671 -27.24 60.80 -4.55
N GLN A 672 -26.39 60.38 -5.47
CA GLN A 672 -25.27 61.17 -6.00
C GLN A 672 -25.59 61.51 -7.45
N ARG A 673 -25.58 62.80 -7.79
CA ARG A 673 -25.96 63.29 -9.12
C ARG A 673 -24.73 63.80 -9.83
N ILE A 674 -24.37 63.15 -10.92
CA ILE A 674 -23.15 63.42 -11.67
C ILE A 674 -23.55 63.89 -13.07
N THR A 675 -23.18 65.11 -13.41
CA THR A 675 -23.43 65.72 -14.72
C THR A 675 -22.16 65.65 -15.56
N ALA A 676 -22.26 65.08 -16.76
CA ALA A 676 -21.14 64.94 -17.68
C ALA A 676 -20.72 66.33 -18.23
N PRO A 677 -19.42 66.55 -18.49
CA PRO A 677 -18.96 67.71 -19.24
C PRO A 677 -19.63 67.79 -20.61
N THR A 678 -19.78 69.00 -21.15
CA THR A 678 -20.38 69.22 -22.47
C THR A 678 -19.70 68.36 -23.54
N GLY A 679 -20.47 67.75 -24.45
CA GLY A 679 -19.92 66.82 -25.44
C GLY A 679 -19.73 65.38 -24.94
N PHE A 680 -20.08 65.06 -23.69
CA PHE A 680 -20.05 63.71 -23.14
C PHE A 680 -21.42 63.29 -22.57
N ALA A 681 -21.66 61.97 -22.54
CA ALA A 681 -22.81 61.35 -21.88
C ALA A 681 -22.40 60.07 -21.16
N PHE A 682 -23.00 59.78 -20.00
CA PHE A 682 -22.78 58.54 -19.26
C PHE A 682 -23.43 57.35 -19.95
N THR A 683 -22.80 56.19 -19.82
CA THR A 683 -23.28 54.92 -20.41
C THR A 683 -24.06 54.05 -19.42
N GLY A 684 -24.18 54.48 -18.15
CA GLY A 684 -24.82 53.74 -17.06
C GLY A 684 -23.92 52.73 -16.35
N GLY A 685 -22.77 52.36 -16.94
CA GLY A 685 -21.80 51.48 -16.28
C GLY A 685 -21.08 52.19 -15.13
N ALA A 686 -21.31 51.73 -13.89
CA ALA A 686 -20.61 52.22 -12.71
C ALA A 686 -20.31 51.08 -11.72
N SER A 687 -19.10 51.08 -11.17
CA SER A 687 -18.65 50.13 -10.15
C SER A 687 -17.94 50.87 -9.02
N TYR A 688 -17.83 50.22 -7.87
CA TYR A 688 -17.05 50.73 -6.75
C TYR A 688 -15.98 49.75 -6.29
N GLY A 689 -14.96 50.27 -5.63
CA GLY A 689 -13.95 49.46 -4.93
C GLY A 689 -13.35 50.20 -3.74
N TYR A 690 -13.12 49.46 -2.66
CA TYR A 690 -12.32 49.92 -1.52
C TYR A 690 -10.87 49.51 -1.74
N TYR A 691 -10.00 50.50 -1.91
CA TYR A 691 -8.58 50.27 -2.15
C TYR A 691 -7.85 50.41 -0.82
N ASN A 692 -7.03 49.41 -0.47
CA ASN A 692 -6.33 49.21 0.81
C ASN A 692 -7.02 48.28 1.83
N THR A 693 -7.95 47.42 1.41
CA THR A 693 -8.47 46.29 2.21
C THR A 693 -8.07 44.94 1.60
N LYS A 694 -7.82 43.92 2.44
CA LYS A 694 -7.52 42.54 2.00
C LYS A 694 -8.51 41.57 2.66
N PRO A 695 -9.29 40.78 1.89
CA PRO A 695 -9.38 40.81 0.42
C PRO A 695 -9.98 42.13 -0.10
N TYR A 696 -9.67 42.47 -1.36
CA TYR A 696 -10.23 43.66 -2.00
C TYR A 696 -11.76 43.54 -2.10
N VAL A 697 -12.47 44.59 -1.73
CA VAL A 697 -13.94 44.64 -1.83
C VAL A 697 -14.33 45.50 -3.03
N THR A 698 -15.03 44.88 -3.99
CA THR A 698 -15.54 45.53 -5.19
C THR A 698 -17.00 45.16 -5.42
N GLY A 699 -17.72 46.00 -6.17
CA GLY A 699 -19.12 45.75 -6.50
C GLY A 699 -19.64 46.67 -7.60
N ASN A 700 -20.85 46.39 -8.08
CA ASN A 700 -21.56 47.26 -9.01
C ASN A 700 -22.37 48.31 -8.26
N LEU A 701 -22.51 49.50 -8.83
CA LEU A 701 -23.33 50.57 -8.27
C LEU A 701 -24.74 50.53 -8.87
N ASP A 702 -25.75 50.82 -8.05
CA ASP A 702 -27.11 51.04 -8.52
C ASP A 702 -27.19 52.42 -9.19
N THR A 703 -27.59 52.45 -10.46
CA THR A 703 -27.57 53.67 -11.27
C THR A 703 -28.81 53.85 -12.13
N ARG A 704 -29.14 55.12 -12.40
CA ARG A 704 -30.10 55.51 -13.44
C ARG A 704 -29.58 56.70 -14.24
N LEU A 705 -29.90 56.71 -15.54
CA LEU A 705 -29.58 57.82 -16.43
C LEU A 705 -30.75 58.78 -16.51
N GLU A 706 -30.44 60.07 -16.45
CA GLU A 706 -31.36 61.18 -16.66
C GLU A 706 -30.79 62.11 -17.74
N ASP A 707 -31.60 63.06 -18.22
CA ASP A 707 -31.20 64.08 -19.19
C ASP A 707 -30.52 63.50 -20.45
N SER A 708 -31.11 62.44 -21.02
CA SER A 708 -30.58 61.70 -22.18
C SER A 708 -29.15 61.19 -21.98
N GLY A 709 -28.80 60.81 -20.75
CA GLY A 709 -27.47 60.32 -20.38
C GLY A 709 -26.50 61.43 -19.95
N ARG A 710 -26.92 62.70 -19.94
CA ARG A 710 -26.06 63.79 -19.42
C ARG A 710 -25.91 63.71 -17.91
N THR A 711 -26.91 63.20 -17.19
CA THR A 711 -26.86 63.04 -15.73
C THR A 711 -26.90 61.55 -15.36
N LEU A 712 -25.92 61.11 -14.57
CA LEU A 712 -25.89 59.81 -13.92
C LEU A 712 -26.27 59.98 -12.46
N VAL A 713 -27.35 59.31 -12.03
CA VAL A 713 -27.73 59.24 -10.62
C VAL A 713 -27.25 57.91 -10.06
N ILE A 714 -26.48 57.95 -8.99
CA ILE A 714 -25.96 56.77 -8.29
C ILE A 714 -26.61 56.69 -6.92
N ARG A 715 -27.18 55.54 -6.56
CA ARG A 715 -27.72 55.29 -5.22
C ARG A 715 -26.80 54.33 -4.48
N SER A 716 -25.96 54.85 -3.60
CA SER A 716 -25.03 54.02 -2.82
C SER A 716 -24.75 54.61 -1.44
N ASN A 717 -24.17 53.80 -0.56
CA ASN A 717 -23.66 54.26 0.73
C ASN A 717 -22.13 54.41 0.66
N PRO A 718 -21.58 55.63 0.41
CA PRO A 718 -20.15 55.85 0.39
C PRO A 718 -19.57 55.93 1.81
N HIS A 719 -19.62 54.81 2.53
CA HIS A 719 -19.08 54.68 3.88
C HIS A 719 -17.58 54.46 3.87
N LEU A 720 -16.86 55.08 4.80
CA LEU A 720 -15.40 54.97 4.95
C LEU A 720 -15.02 54.89 6.42
N ASN A 721 -14.05 54.04 6.75
CA ASN A 721 -13.50 53.78 8.08
C ASN A 721 -14.55 53.36 9.13
N THR A 722 -15.62 52.68 8.72
CA THR A 722 -16.70 52.18 9.60
C THR A 722 -16.52 50.71 10.00
N GLY A 723 -15.62 49.99 9.33
CA GLY A 723 -15.33 48.58 9.58
C GLY A 723 -13.93 48.15 9.14
N THR A 724 -13.75 46.85 8.91
CA THR A 724 -12.47 46.25 8.49
C THR A 724 -12.28 46.28 6.97
N THR A 725 -13.36 46.44 6.20
CA THR A 725 -13.43 46.26 4.74
C THR A 725 -13.50 47.56 3.93
N ASP A 726 -13.61 48.71 4.59
CA ASP A 726 -13.96 50.01 4.02
C ASP A 726 -12.94 51.12 4.39
N LYS A 727 -11.64 50.88 4.20
CA LYS A 727 -10.57 51.79 4.66
C LYS A 727 -10.34 52.98 3.73
N SER A 728 -10.22 54.18 4.34
CA SER A 728 -9.74 55.52 3.89
C SER A 728 -10.02 56.07 2.48
N SER A 729 -10.29 55.25 1.46
CA SER A 729 -10.65 55.66 0.11
C SER A 729 -11.62 54.67 -0.56
N LEU A 730 -12.65 55.22 -1.19
CA LEU A 730 -13.65 54.55 -2.02
C LEU A 730 -13.53 55.10 -3.43
N ILE A 731 -13.39 54.23 -4.41
CA ILE A 731 -13.29 54.61 -5.82
C ILE A 731 -14.58 54.25 -6.53
N HIS A 732 -15.23 55.24 -7.14
CA HIS A 732 -16.28 55.03 -8.12
C HIS A 732 -15.67 55.09 -9.53
N THR A 733 -15.75 54.00 -10.28
CA THR A 733 -15.32 53.94 -11.68
C THR A 733 -16.53 54.12 -12.58
N LEU A 734 -16.55 55.21 -13.34
CA LEU A 734 -17.70 55.66 -14.14
C LEU A 734 -17.36 55.61 -15.63
N ALA A 735 -18.28 55.06 -16.44
CA ALA A 735 -18.12 54.98 -17.88
C ALA A 735 -18.85 56.14 -18.60
N VAL A 736 -18.08 56.91 -19.39
CA VAL A 736 -18.56 58.07 -20.14
C VAL A 736 -18.20 57.94 -21.61
N ARG A 737 -19.07 58.42 -22.50
CA ARG A 737 -18.91 58.38 -23.96
C ARG A 737 -18.85 59.80 -24.51
N ALA A 738 -17.87 60.08 -25.36
CA ALA A 738 -17.87 61.30 -26.15
C ALA A 738 -19.00 61.23 -27.17
N LEU A 739 -19.85 62.26 -27.23
CA LEU A 739 -20.94 62.33 -28.19
C LEU A 739 -20.39 62.34 -29.62
N PRO A 740 -21.06 61.71 -30.60
CA PRO A 740 -20.62 61.76 -32.00
C PRO A 740 -20.48 63.19 -32.56
N THR A 741 -21.18 64.14 -31.96
CA THR A 741 -21.15 65.58 -32.31
C THR A 741 -20.13 66.39 -31.50
N ALA A 742 -19.35 65.75 -30.62
CA ALA A 742 -18.35 66.44 -29.81
C ALA A 742 -17.20 66.97 -30.67
N THR A 743 -16.75 68.20 -30.41
CA THR A 743 -15.68 68.84 -31.18
C THR A 743 -14.30 68.32 -30.72
N PRO A 744 -13.50 67.67 -31.59
CA PRO A 744 -12.16 67.20 -31.26
C PRO A 744 -11.25 68.32 -30.75
N GLY A 745 -10.37 68.01 -29.80
CA GLY A 745 -9.43 68.94 -29.20
C GLY A 745 -10.01 69.83 -28.09
N THR A 746 -11.31 69.72 -27.78
CA THR A 746 -11.91 70.46 -26.66
C THR A 746 -11.69 69.77 -25.31
N GLN A 747 -11.60 70.57 -24.23
CA GLN A 747 -11.52 70.08 -22.86
C GLN A 747 -12.54 70.80 -21.95
N PRO A 748 -13.83 70.48 -22.08
CA PRO A 748 -14.88 71.03 -21.23
C PRO A 748 -14.68 70.65 -19.76
N ASP A 749 -14.92 71.61 -18.87
CA ASP A 749 -14.79 71.52 -17.41
C ASP A 749 -16.09 71.89 -16.68
N ASP A 750 -17.21 71.94 -17.42
CA ASP A 750 -18.54 72.29 -16.95
C ASP A 750 -19.33 71.10 -16.37
N GLY A 751 -18.71 69.92 -16.29
CA GLY A 751 -19.26 68.77 -15.59
C GLY A 751 -19.20 68.95 -14.07
N LYS A 752 -20.03 68.21 -13.33
CA LYS A 752 -20.00 68.27 -11.86
C LYS A 752 -20.46 66.96 -11.21
N ALA A 753 -19.87 66.60 -10.08
CA ALA A 753 -20.35 65.53 -9.20
C ALA A 753 -20.92 66.14 -7.91
N VAL A 754 -22.17 65.84 -7.62
CA VAL A 754 -22.85 66.20 -6.36
C VAL A 754 -23.04 64.91 -5.56
N ILE A 755 -22.33 64.79 -4.44
CA ILE A 755 -22.44 63.68 -3.50
C ILE A 755 -23.12 64.25 -2.25
N GLY A 756 -24.41 63.91 -2.14
CA GLY A 756 -25.40 64.50 -1.21
C GLY A 756 -25.22 66.00 -0.94
N ARG A 757 -24.76 66.38 0.27
CA ARG A 757 -24.66 67.77 0.74
C ARG A 757 -23.31 68.43 0.49
N LEU A 758 -22.35 67.74 -0.15
CA LEU A 758 -21.06 68.34 -0.49
C LEU A 758 -21.19 69.45 -1.54
N ALA A 759 -20.26 70.39 -1.48
CA ALA A 759 -20.06 71.36 -2.55
C ALA A 759 -19.80 70.61 -3.89
N PRO A 760 -20.44 71.02 -5.01
CA PRO A 760 -20.27 70.33 -6.28
C PRO A 760 -18.80 70.25 -6.71
N VAL A 761 -18.34 69.05 -7.03
CA VAL A 761 -16.97 68.80 -7.48
C VAL A 761 -16.92 68.96 -9.00
N PRO A 762 -16.09 69.88 -9.55
CA PRO A 762 -16.02 70.08 -11.00
C PRO A 762 -15.42 68.84 -11.68
N LEU A 763 -15.95 68.51 -12.85
CA LEU A 763 -15.47 67.42 -13.69
C LEU A 763 -15.07 67.97 -15.04
N SER A 764 -13.93 67.50 -15.54
CA SER A 764 -13.48 67.79 -16.91
C SER A 764 -13.34 66.51 -17.72
N ALA A 765 -13.38 66.64 -19.05
CA ALA A 765 -13.12 65.56 -19.99
C ALA A 765 -12.45 66.14 -21.24
N ARG A 766 -11.69 65.32 -21.98
CA ARG A 766 -11.01 65.73 -23.21
C ARG A 766 -11.57 64.97 -24.41
N VAL A 767 -12.03 65.70 -25.43
CA VAL A 767 -12.36 65.09 -26.72
C VAL A 767 -11.05 64.93 -27.50
N LEU A 768 -10.68 63.68 -27.81
CA LEU A 768 -9.45 63.38 -28.54
C LEU A 768 -9.53 63.80 -30.01
#